data_AF-A0A7X9HB14-F1
#
_entry.id   AF-A0A7X9HB14-F1
#
_cell.length_a   1.000
_cell.length_b   1.000
_cell.length_c   1.000
_cell.angle_alpha   90.00
_cell.angle_beta   90.00
_cell.angle_gamma   90.00
#
_symmetry.space_group_name_H-M   'P 1'
#
loop_
_entity.id
_entity.type
_entity.pdbx_description
1 polymer ?
#
loop_
_entity_poly.entity_id
_entity_poly.type
_entity_poly.pdbx_seq_one_letter_code
_entity_poly.pdbx_strand_id
1 'polypeptide(L)'
;MSNVRKTGASLFRSEFIFPLQGMHVHSSSVVELPNGDLLCCWFEGSGERTANDVQIKGARLQKGQSRWSEPFVMADTPRNPDCNPVLFLDSKNRLHLTWVVVVANRWQNSLLKTRISSDYLNDGPPKWDWQDVILLKPGDEFVETLEKGFKELDPVCSIWSEYAVQYERMIVEAAKDPEKREVGWMGRIQPLILEKGRILLPLYSDGYNVSLVAISNDNGDTWTPSLPIVGRGNIQPALLQKQDGTIVAYMRNNGDKPERIIFSSSDDNGYTWSVSKKTDIPNPGSSVEVISLNDGHWLMVYNDLEEGRNRLAVSLSDDEGASWKWMRYLEYEPKGKGSFSYPTAIQTRDGQVHITYSCHVPNGKSIKHVSFLPSWVKEPDLGNTNAEKLGFPKGKKVLLMHMDDLGMCEEANDAGKYYIENNYILSGSVMMPCEYAEPFVQWAKNVPKADVGVHLTLTSEWKTWRWRPLVDPEKVPGLIDSEGKMWRSVKDVVMNATPKEVEMEVRAQIDKMLALGYTPTHIDTHMGTLYGSQEFLRVFLKIAEEYKIPANAIDISNPKVLAFASAEGYPINNEVINMLNNYKLPKLDNFASVPKGNSYEEKKANFFKLVNTLDPGITEIIFHPSFESENLKIITGSWQQRVWEAKMFADPEVIHFFKENDIIFTTWREVMERFERK
;
A
#
# COMPACT_ATOMS: atom_id res chain seq x y z
N MET A 1 -0.93 -37.37 -22.52
CA MET A 1 0.11 -37.25 -21.47
C MET A 1 1.13 -36.26 -22.02
N SER A 2 1.36 -35.07 -21.50
CA SER A 2 1.42 -34.60 -20.11
C SER A 2 0.84 -33.18 -19.99
N ASN A 3 -0.21 -33.04 -19.17
CA ASN A 3 -0.63 -31.76 -18.61
C ASN A 3 0.42 -31.32 -17.59
N VAL A 4 1.33 -30.43 -17.98
CA VAL A 4 2.13 -29.69 -17.01
C VAL A 4 1.21 -28.62 -16.42
N ARG A 5 0.78 -28.87 -15.18
CA ARG A 5 0.15 -27.87 -14.31
C ARG A 5 1.07 -26.64 -14.27
N LYS A 6 0.62 -25.50 -14.77
CA LYS A 6 1.21 -24.18 -14.44
C LYS A 6 0.84 -23.84 -13.00
N THR A 7 1.58 -24.40 -12.06
CA THR A 7 1.64 -23.94 -10.68
C THR A 7 2.73 -22.87 -10.60
N GLY A 8 2.33 -21.63 -10.30
CA GLY A 8 3.25 -20.56 -9.97
C GLY A 8 2.45 -19.30 -9.68
N ALA A 9 2.12 -19.06 -8.41
CA ALA A 9 1.66 -17.75 -7.96
C ALA A 9 2.65 -16.67 -8.44
N SER A 10 2.15 -15.47 -8.75
CA SER A 10 3.01 -14.32 -9.05
C SER A 10 3.90 -14.06 -7.83
N LEU A 11 5.16 -14.51 -7.91
CA LEU A 11 6.03 -14.56 -6.73
C LEU A 11 6.85 -13.28 -6.73
N PHE A 12 6.36 -12.26 -6.02
CA PHE A 12 7.16 -11.09 -5.70
C PHE A 12 8.40 -11.52 -4.92
N ARG A 13 9.58 -11.15 -5.42
CA ARG A 13 10.88 -11.38 -4.77
C ARG A 13 11.47 -10.05 -4.35
N SER A 14 12.20 -10.08 -3.24
CA SER A 14 12.82 -8.91 -2.64
C SER A 14 14.10 -9.33 -1.94
N GLU A 15 15.22 -8.74 -2.34
CA GLU A 15 16.55 -9.09 -1.84
C GLU A 15 17.49 -7.90 -1.90
N PHE A 16 18.54 -7.91 -1.08
CA PHE A 16 19.65 -6.96 -1.24
C PHE A 16 20.66 -7.52 -2.25
N ILE A 17 21.19 -6.66 -3.12
CA ILE A 17 22.27 -7.03 -4.06
C ILE A 17 23.55 -7.38 -3.27
N PHE A 18 23.79 -6.67 -2.17
CA PHE A 18 24.88 -6.91 -1.24
C PHE A 18 24.44 -6.55 0.19
N PRO A 19 25.07 -7.10 1.26
CA PRO A 19 24.67 -6.82 2.63
C PRO A 19 24.66 -5.32 2.97
N LEU A 20 23.85 -4.93 3.96
CA LEU A 20 23.87 -3.57 4.50
C LEU A 20 25.27 -3.20 4.97
N GLN A 21 25.69 -1.98 4.64
CA GLN A 21 27.00 -1.45 5.01
C GLN A 21 26.95 0.00 5.47
N GLY A 22 28.07 0.49 6.01
CA GLY A 22 28.22 1.86 6.51
C GLY A 22 28.53 2.90 5.43
N MET A 23 29.02 2.48 4.26
CA MET A 23 29.32 3.39 3.16
C MET A 23 28.04 3.98 2.57
N HIS A 24 28.16 5.16 1.96
CA HIS A 24 27.10 5.71 1.13
C HIS A 24 26.98 4.88 -0.15
N VAL A 25 25.76 4.45 -0.49
CA VAL A 25 25.46 3.73 -1.73
C VAL A 25 24.20 4.30 -2.35
N HIS A 26 24.21 4.58 -3.65
CA HIS A 26 23.09 5.28 -4.27
C HIS A 26 23.05 5.16 -5.80
N SER A 27 21.91 5.56 -6.39
CA SER A 27 21.71 5.72 -7.83
C SER A 27 22.01 4.44 -8.63
N SER A 28 21.22 3.39 -8.38
CA SER A 28 21.35 2.13 -9.09
C SER A 28 20.80 2.20 -10.52
N SER A 29 21.35 1.38 -11.41
CA SER A 29 20.85 1.10 -12.76
C SER A 29 21.01 -0.39 -13.08
N VAL A 30 20.09 -0.99 -13.84
CA VAL A 30 20.07 -2.44 -14.12
C VAL A 30 19.70 -2.72 -15.57
N VAL A 31 20.34 -3.71 -16.20
CA VAL A 31 20.04 -4.14 -17.58
C VAL A 31 19.99 -5.66 -17.68
N GLU A 32 19.11 -6.18 -18.56
CA GLU A 32 19.12 -7.59 -18.97
C GLU A 32 20.13 -7.79 -20.10
N LEU A 33 21.07 -8.72 -19.92
CA LEU A 33 22.06 -9.08 -20.93
C LEU A 33 21.49 -10.09 -21.94
N PRO A 34 22.13 -10.30 -23.12
CA PRO A 34 21.65 -11.25 -24.13
C PRO A 34 21.59 -12.71 -23.64
N ASN A 35 22.40 -13.09 -22.65
CA ASN A 35 22.36 -14.42 -22.03
C ASN A 35 21.23 -14.55 -20.96
N GLY A 36 20.52 -13.46 -20.67
CA GLY A 36 19.46 -13.38 -19.67
C GLY A 36 19.95 -13.14 -18.24
N ASP A 37 21.24 -12.86 -18.05
CA ASP A 37 21.74 -12.35 -16.78
C ASP A 37 21.25 -10.91 -16.55
N LEU A 38 21.19 -10.50 -15.29
CA LEU A 38 21.08 -9.08 -14.93
C LEU A 38 22.45 -8.54 -14.53
N LEU A 39 22.78 -7.36 -15.03
CA LEU A 39 23.93 -6.58 -14.59
C LEU A 39 23.42 -5.28 -13.97
N CYS A 40 23.81 -5.01 -12.72
CA CYS A 40 23.45 -3.80 -12.00
C CYS A 40 24.72 -2.99 -11.65
N CYS A 41 24.61 -1.67 -11.65
CA CYS A 41 25.63 -0.76 -11.15
C CYS A 41 25.04 0.31 -10.22
N TRP A 42 25.88 0.91 -9.37
CA TRP A 42 25.57 2.00 -8.44
C TRP A 42 26.85 2.76 -8.10
N PHE A 43 26.75 3.91 -7.44
CA PHE A 43 27.94 4.54 -6.85
C PHE A 43 28.04 4.27 -5.36
N GLU A 44 29.27 4.16 -4.87
CA GLU A 44 29.58 3.77 -3.49
C GLU A 44 30.86 4.46 -3.00
N GLY A 45 30.85 4.96 -1.76
CA GLY A 45 32.04 5.51 -1.08
C GLY A 45 31.72 6.13 0.28
N SER A 46 32.67 6.86 0.87
CA SER A 46 32.47 7.52 2.17
C SER A 46 31.43 8.66 2.15
N GLY A 47 31.01 9.12 0.97
CA GLY A 47 30.01 10.17 0.79
C GLY A 47 29.45 10.22 -0.62
N GLU A 48 29.26 11.44 -1.13
CA GLU A 48 28.85 11.71 -2.52
C GLU A 48 29.91 12.62 -3.19
N ARG A 49 29.49 13.71 -3.83
CA ARG A 49 30.36 14.66 -4.54
C ARG A 49 31.52 15.27 -3.75
N THR A 50 31.52 15.19 -2.42
CA THR A 50 32.61 15.75 -1.57
C THR A 50 33.64 14.71 -1.16
N ALA A 51 33.45 13.45 -1.54
CA ALA A 51 34.29 12.33 -1.14
C ALA A 51 34.98 11.75 -2.38
N ASN A 52 36.32 11.76 -2.38
CA ASN A 52 37.13 11.38 -3.54
C ASN A 52 37.37 9.85 -3.65
N ASP A 53 36.74 9.07 -2.77
CA ASP A 53 36.77 7.60 -2.76
C ASP A 53 35.49 6.99 -3.36
N VAL A 54 34.59 7.81 -3.92
CA VAL A 54 33.34 7.34 -4.51
C VAL A 54 33.60 6.74 -5.89
N GLN A 55 33.28 5.46 -6.04
CA GLN A 55 33.48 4.67 -7.26
C GLN A 55 32.13 4.19 -7.82
N ILE A 56 32.11 3.82 -9.10
CA ILE A 56 31.02 3.01 -9.65
C ILE A 56 31.30 1.54 -9.39
N LYS A 57 30.38 0.88 -8.69
CA LYS A 57 30.40 -0.56 -8.43
C LYS A 57 29.35 -1.25 -9.28
N GLY A 58 29.48 -2.56 -9.44
CA GLY A 58 28.49 -3.39 -10.10
C GLY A 58 28.48 -4.82 -9.59
N ALA A 59 27.37 -5.52 -9.83
CA ALA A 59 27.19 -6.92 -9.52
C ALA A 59 26.31 -7.59 -10.57
N ARG A 60 26.44 -8.91 -10.69
CA ARG A 60 25.74 -9.73 -11.68
C ARG A 60 24.82 -10.73 -11.00
N LEU A 61 23.59 -10.87 -11.50
CA LEU A 61 22.71 -11.99 -11.20
C LEU A 61 22.66 -12.89 -12.43
N GLN A 62 23.32 -14.05 -12.34
CA GLN A 62 23.28 -15.02 -13.42
C GLN A 62 21.87 -15.60 -13.61
N LYS A 63 21.46 -15.83 -14.85
CA LYS A 63 20.14 -16.38 -15.16
C LYS A 63 19.88 -17.69 -14.40
N GLY A 64 18.77 -17.74 -13.68
CA GLY A 64 18.36 -18.91 -12.90
C GLY A 64 18.99 -19.03 -11.51
N GLN A 65 19.93 -18.15 -11.16
CA GLN A 65 20.45 -18.05 -9.79
C GLN A 65 19.56 -17.16 -8.91
N SER A 66 19.76 -17.25 -7.60
CA SER A 66 19.03 -16.48 -6.58
C SER A 66 19.95 -15.62 -5.71
N ARG A 67 21.20 -15.41 -6.13
CA ARG A 67 22.19 -14.63 -5.40
C ARG A 67 23.03 -13.83 -6.39
N TRP A 68 23.21 -12.55 -6.08
CA TRP A 68 24.10 -11.66 -6.80
C TRP A 68 25.58 -12.02 -6.54
N SER A 69 26.44 -11.79 -7.53
CA SER A 69 27.88 -11.87 -7.37
C SER A 69 28.38 -10.87 -6.33
N GLU A 70 29.58 -11.08 -5.81
CA GLU A 70 30.27 -10.05 -5.03
C GLU A 70 30.45 -8.77 -5.89
N PRO A 71 30.31 -7.57 -5.31
CA PRO A 71 30.50 -6.32 -6.04
C PRO A 71 31.91 -6.15 -6.62
N PHE A 72 31.99 -5.67 -7.85
CA PHE A 72 33.23 -5.32 -8.56
C PHE A 72 33.24 -3.86 -9.01
N VAL A 73 34.42 -3.31 -9.31
CA VAL A 73 34.57 -1.92 -9.76
C VAL A 73 34.24 -1.82 -11.25
N MET A 74 33.33 -0.91 -11.60
CA MET A 74 32.91 -0.60 -12.96
C MET A 74 33.62 0.64 -13.51
N ALA A 75 33.85 1.66 -12.67
CA ALA A 75 34.63 2.86 -12.97
C ALA A 75 35.18 3.46 -11.66
N ASP A 76 36.39 4.01 -11.76
CA ASP A 76 37.09 4.72 -10.69
C ASP A 76 38.04 5.73 -11.34
N THR A 77 37.72 7.02 -11.21
CA THR A 77 38.52 8.13 -11.67
C THR A 77 39.40 8.58 -10.49
N PRO A 78 40.73 8.40 -10.57
CA PRO A 78 41.59 8.64 -9.41
C PRO A 78 41.43 10.03 -8.80
N ARG A 79 41.09 10.06 -7.51
CA ARG A 79 40.93 11.27 -6.68
C ARG A 79 39.72 12.14 -7.05
N ASN A 80 38.75 11.61 -7.79
CA ASN A 80 37.49 12.27 -8.08
C ASN A 80 36.30 11.35 -7.77
N PRO A 81 35.15 11.89 -7.35
CA PRO A 81 33.95 11.10 -7.16
C PRO A 81 33.36 10.71 -8.53
N ASP A 82 33.10 9.42 -8.75
CA ASP A 82 32.26 8.94 -9.85
C ASP A 82 30.82 8.72 -9.35
N CYS A 83 29.83 9.35 -9.98
CA CYS A 83 28.44 9.31 -9.55
C CYS A 83 27.47 9.06 -10.71
N ASN A 84 26.21 8.82 -10.34
CA ASN A 84 25.05 8.68 -11.24
C ASN A 84 25.29 7.80 -12.47
N PRO A 85 25.64 6.53 -12.28
CA PRO A 85 25.84 5.61 -13.39
C PRO A 85 24.50 5.25 -14.05
N VAL A 86 24.51 5.11 -15.37
CA VAL A 86 23.41 4.59 -16.18
C VAL A 86 23.95 3.51 -17.08
N LEU A 87 23.31 2.34 -17.05
CA LEU A 87 23.72 1.15 -17.79
C LEU A 87 22.62 0.76 -18.77
N PHE A 88 22.97 0.50 -20.03
CA PHE A 88 22.02 0.08 -21.06
C PHE A 88 22.70 -0.67 -22.21
N LEU A 89 21.93 -1.40 -23.02
CA LEU A 89 22.39 -2.00 -24.27
C LEU A 89 21.88 -1.18 -25.45
N ASP A 90 22.73 -0.91 -26.44
CA ASP A 90 22.29 -0.32 -27.70
C ASP A 90 21.66 -1.36 -28.65
N SER A 91 21.16 -0.93 -29.82
CA SER A 91 20.52 -1.83 -30.79
C SER A 91 21.48 -2.86 -31.41
N LYS A 92 22.79 -2.73 -31.20
CA LYS A 92 23.83 -3.67 -31.62
C LYS A 92 24.27 -4.60 -30.47
N ASN A 93 23.58 -4.58 -29.33
CA ASN A 93 23.96 -5.27 -28.10
C ASN A 93 25.37 -4.88 -27.59
N ARG A 94 25.81 -3.64 -27.79
CA ARG A 94 26.97 -3.12 -27.05
C ARG A 94 26.48 -2.60 -25.70
N LEU A 95 27.21 -2.93 -24.63
CA LEU A 95 26.94 -2.43 -23.29
C LEU A 95 27.54 -1.05 -23.13
N HIS A 96 26.68 -0.08 -22.81
CA HIS A 96 27.05 1.29 -22.49
C HIS A 96 26.95 1.51 -20.99
N LEU A 97 28.00 2.10 -20.41
CA LEU A 97 27.99 2.69 -19.08
C LEU A 97 28.26 4.18 -19.21
N THR A 98 27.29 5.02 -18.89
CA THR A 98 27.51 6.46 -18.71
C THR A 98 27.52 6.80 -17.23
N TRP A 99 28.34 7.76 -16.82
CA TRP A 99 28.42 8.22 -15.44
C TRP A 99 29.04 9.61 -15.40
N VAL A 100 29.05 10.26 -14.24
CA VAL A 100 29.70 11.57 -14.11
C VAL A 100 30.91 11.52 -13.20
N VAL A 101 31.97 12.22 -13.62
CA VAL A 101 33.10 12.55 -12.75
C VAL A 101 32.84 13.93 -12.19
N VAL A 102 32.75 14.03 -10.86
CA VAL A 102 32.52 15.32 -10.23
C VAL A 102 33.83 16.09 -10.13
N VAL A 103 33.95 17.16 -10.91
CA VAL A 103 35.12 18.03 -10.90
C VAL A 103 34.95 19.10 -9.83
N ALA A 104 36.05 19.43 -9.14
CA ALA A 104 36.09 20.42 -8.06
C ALA A 104 35.06 20.18 -6.93
N ASN A 105 34.55 18.96 -6.80
CA ASN A 105 33.49 18.59 -5.86
C ASN A 105 32.21 19.44 -6.02
N ARG A 106 31.90 19.86 -7.25
CA ARG A 106 30.75 20.70 -7.63
C ARG A 106 29.94 20.00 -8.72
N TRP A 107 28.64 19.74 -8.47
CA TRP A 107 27.77 19.05 -9.43
C TRP A 107 27.72 19.75 -10.80
N GLN A 108 27.65 21.09 -10.79
CA GLN A 108 27.59 21.91 -12.01
C GLN A 108 28.90 21.90 -12.83
N ASN A 109 29.98 21.29 -12.32
CA ASN A 109 31.25 21.13 -13.04
C ASN A 109 31.48 19.69 -13.49
N SER A 110 30.51 18.79 -13.30
CA SER A 110 30.68 17.38 -13.60
C SER A 110 30.91 17.12 -15.09
N LEU A 111 31.76 16.14 -15.40
CA LEU A 111 32.02 15.67 -16.76
C LEU A 111 31.27 14.36 -16.98
N LEU A 112 30.44 14.30 -18.02
CA LEU A 112 29.72 13.10 -18.43
C LEU A 112 30.66 12.17 -19.18
N LYS A 113 30.96 11.00 -18.62
CA LYS A 113 31.79 9.97 -19.24
C LYS A 113 30.95 8.83 -19.77
N THR A 114 31.50 8.12 -20.74
CA THR A 114 30.94 6.90 -21.30
C THR A 114 32.00 5.81 -21.44
N ARG A 115 31.57 4.55 -21.33
CA ARG A 115 32.31 3.34 -21.68
C ARG A 115 31.43 2.43 -22.51
N ILE A 116 32.03 1.78 -23.50
CA ILE A 116 31.34 0.83 -24.39
C ILE A 116 32.07 -0.51 -24.32
N SER A 117 31.32 -1.61 -24.26
CA SER A 117 31.85 -2.97 -24.24
C SER A 117 31.03 -3.90 -25.14
N SER A 118 31.75 -4.79 -25.83
CA SER A 118 31.25 -5.96 -26.54
C SER A 118 31.63 -7.29 -25.86
N ASP A 119 32.54 -7.25 -24.87
CA ASP A 119 32.93 -8.39 -24.01
C ASP A 119 32.51 -8.14 -22.55
N TYR A 120 31.25 -8.47 -22.26
CA TYR A 120 30.61 -8.23 -20.96
C TYR A 120 29.84 -9.44 -20.41
N LEU A 121 29.95 -10.61 -21.05
CA LEU A 121 29.23 -11.83 -20.63
C LEU A 121 30.02 -12.69 -19.63
N ASN A 122 31.31 -12.42 -19.45
CA ASN A 122 32.16 -13.12 -18.51
C ASN A 122 31.88 -12.67 -17.05
N ASP A 123 32.26 -13.51 -16.09
CA ASP A 123 32.18 -13.17 -14.67
C ASP A 123 33.07 -11.96 -14.32
N GLY A 124 32.60 -11.15 -13.37
CA GLY A 124 33.27 -9.91 -12.97
C GLY A 124 32.94 -8.71 -13.88
N PRO A 125 33.83 -7.68 -13.90
CA PRO A 125 33.58 -6.45 -14.64
C PRO A 125 33.64 -6.67 -16.16
N PRO A 126 32.81 -5.96 -16.96
CA PRO A 126 32.96 -5.90 -18.40
C PRO A 126 34.38 -5.49 -18.83
N LYS A 127 34.86 -6.04 -19.95
CA LYS A 127 36.05 -5.52 -20.61
C LYS A 127 35.63 -4.39 -21.55
N TRP A 128 36.06 -3.18 -21.23
CA TRP A 128 35.69 -1.98 -21.96
C TRP A 128 36.54 -1.82 -23.22
N ASP A 129 35.89 -1.74 -24.38
CA ASP A 129 36.53 -1.54 -25.68
C ASP A 129 36.87 -0.06 -25.91
N TRP A 130 36.03 0.83 -25.35
CA TRP A 130 36.10 2.27 -25.58
C TRP A 130 35.71 3.04 -24.31
N GLN A 131 36.32 4.22 -24.13
CA GLN A 131 35.97 5.18 -23.09
C GLN A 131 36.21 6.60 -23.60
N ASP A 132 35.28 7.52 -23.34
CA ASP A 132 35.45 8.94 -23.61
C ASP A 132 34.59 9.83 -22.68
N VAL A 133 34.66 11.15 -22.88
CA VAL A 133 33.75 12.16 -22.34
C VAL A 133 32.69 12.48 -23.40
N ILE A 134 31.42 12.47 -23.04
CA ILE A 134 30.33 12.98 -23.88
C ILE A 134 30.35 14.51 -23.74
N LEU A 135 30.77 15.19 -24.80
CA LEU A 135 30.75 16.65 -24.89
C LEU A 135 29.53 17.10 -25.68
N LEU A 136 28.72 17.97 -25.07
CA LEU A 136 27.57 18.58 -25.71
C LEU A 136 27.84 20.07 -25.90
N LYS A 137 27.34 20.63 -27.01
CA LYS A 137 27.47 22.07 -27.31
C LYS A 137 26.10 22.73 -27.48
N PRO A 138 25.35 23.00 -26.40
CA PRO A 138 24.09 23.74 -26.51
C PRO A 138 24.36 25.14 -27.08
N GLY A 139 23.80 25.42 -28.27
CA GLY A 139 23.95 26.69 -28.98
C GLY A 139 23.08 27.80 -28.41
N ASP A 140 23.06 28.97 -29.05
CA ASP A 140 22.32 30.15 -28.56
C ASP A 140 20.81 29.95 -28.52
N GLU A 141 20.28 29.04 -29.35
CA GLU A 141 18.90 28.56 -29.28
C GLU A 141 18.52 28.01 -27.89
N PHE A 142 19.48 27.46 -27.13
CA PHE A 142 19.26 27.02 -25.74
C PHE A 142 18.84 28.20 -24.85
N VAL A 143 19.51 29.34 -24.99
CA VAL A 143 19.25 30.55 -24.20
C VAL A 143 17.91 31.15 -24.60
N GLU A 144 17.66 31.27 -25.90
CA GLU A 144 16.39 31.77 -26.44
C GLU A 144 15.20 30.90 -25.98
N THR A 145 15.39 29.58 -25.94
CA THR A 145 14.37 28.64 -25.47
C THR A 145 14.09 28.80 -23.98
N LEU A 146 15.11 28.97 -23.14
CA LEU A 146 14.92 29.28 -21.71
C LEU A 146 14.16 30.60 -21.53
N GLU A 147 14.57 31.66 -22.23
CA GLU A 147 13.91 32.97 -22.16
C GLU A 147 12.44 32.92 -22.56
N LYS A 148 12.14 32.20 -23.63
CA LYS A 148 10.76 32.01 -24.12
C LYS A 148 9.96 31.16 -23.14
N GLY A 149 10.48 29.99 -22.76
CA GLY A 149 9.78 29.04 -21.91
C GLY A 149 9.46 29.60 -20.53
N PHE A 150 10.40 30.32 -19.91
CA PHE A 150 10.15 30.97 -18.62
C PHE A 150 9.09 32.08 -18.66
N LYS A 151 8.90 32.74 -19.82
CA LYS A 151 7.80 33.70 -20.01
C LYS A 151 6.43 33.03 -20.18
N GLU A 152 6.42 31.78 -20.62
CA GLU A 152 5.21 30.97 -20.83
C GLU A 152 4.73 30.28 -19.54
N LEU A 153 5.63 30.03 -18.57
CA LEU A 153 5.28 29.44 -17.29
C LEU A 153 4.36 30.36 -16.47
N ASP A 154 3.44 29.75 -15.72
CA ASP A 154 2.56 30.46 -14.79
C ASP A 154 3.36 31.29 -13.78
N PRO A 155 2.84 32.45 -13.31
CA PRO A 155 3.49 33.26 -12.29
C PRO A 155 3.66 32.48 -10.98
N VAL A 156 4.80 32.65 -10.31
CA VAL A 156 5.03 32.05 -8.99
C VAL A 156 4.00 32.57 -7.99
N CYS A 157 3.31 31.66 -7.28
CA CYS A 157 2.41 32.04 -6.21
C CYS A 157 3.23 32.62 -5.03
N SER A 158 3.15 33.93 -4.83
CA SER A 158 3.51 34.70 -3.63
C SER A 158 5.00 34.93 -3.28
N ILE A 159 5.77 35.61 -4.13
CA ILE A 159 6.82 36.54 -3.64
C ILE A 159 6.85 37.78 -4.54
N TRP A 160 5.99 38.77 -4.28
CA TRP A 160 6.11 40.08 -4.91
C TRP A 160 7.04 40.96 -4.07
N SER A 161 8.23 41.23 -4.60
CA SER A 161 9.23 42.14 -4.04
C SER A 161 10.01 42.73 -5.21
N GLU A 162 10.08 44.06 -5.31
CA GLU A 162 10.82 44.77 -6.38
C GLU A 162 12.31 44.42 -6.41
N TYR A 163 12.87 43.96 -5.28
CA TYR A 163 14.29 43.67 -5.11
C TYR A 163 14.65 42.18 -5.20
N ALA A 164 13.68 41.27 -5.33
CA ALA A 164 13.96 39.84 -5.45
C ALA A 164 14.49 39.52 -6.86
N VAL A 165 15.71 38.96 -6.94
CA VAL A 165 16.22 38.41 -8.19
C VAL A 165 15.36 37.20 -8.55
N GLN A 166 14.61 37.28 -9.65
CA GLN A 166 13.78 36.20 -10.14
C GLN A 166 14.69 35.03 -10.57
N TYR A 167 14.46 33.85 -9.99
CA TYR A 167 15.17 32.61 -10.29
C TYR A 167 15.37 32.40 -11.80
N GLU A 168 14.34 32.64 -12.61
CA GLU A 168 14.41 32.47 -14.07
C GLU A 168 15.47 33.37 -14.72
N ARG A 169 15.63 34.60 -14.24
CA ARG A 169 16.64 35.54 -14.76
C ARG A 169 18.06 35.05 -14.50
N MET A 170 18.31 34.45 -13.33
CA MET A 170 19.63 33.91 -13.00
C MET A 170 20.00 32.74 -13.89
N ILE A 171 19.04 31.86 -14.17
CA ILE A 171 19.24 30.70 -15.06
C ILE A 171 19.53 31.17 -16.49
N VAL A 172 18.73 32.10 -17.02
CA VAL A 172 18.95 32.69 -18.36
C VAL A 172 20.31 33.38 -18.44
N GLU A 173 20.68 34.20 -17.45
CA GLU A 173 21.96 34.91 -17.47
C GLU A 173 23.14 33.94 -17.41
N ALA A 174 23.05 32.89 -16.59
CA ALA A 174 24.06 31.83 -16.56
C ALA A 174 24.14 31.04 -17.88
N ALA A 175 23.04 30.93 -18.63
CA ALA A 175 23.01 30.21 -19.91
C ALA A 175 23.69 30.99 -21.04
N LYS A 176 23.84 32.31 -20.93
CA LYS A 176 24.58 33.11 -21.93
C LYS A 176 26.07 32.79 -21.97
N ASP A 177 26.61 32.23 -20.89
CA ASP A 177 27.99 31.77 -20.78
C ASP A 177 28.15 30.42 -21.51
N PRO A 178 28.90 30.35 -22.63
CA PRO A 178 29.07 29.12 -23.39
C PRO A 178 29.72 28.00 -22.57
N GLU A 179 30.67 28.31 -21.68
CA GLU A 179 31.36 27.28 -20.90
C GLU A 179 30.40 26.59 -19.93
N LYS A 180 29.51 27.36 -19.28
CA LYS A 180 28.52 26.80 -18.35
C LYS A 180 27.49 25.91 -19.05
N ARG A 181 27.21 26.15 -20.34
CA ARG A 181 26.31 25.31 -21.14
C ARG A 181 26.88 23.94 -21.47
N GLU A 182 28.21 23.78 -21.51
CA GLU A 182 28.85 22.53 -21.94
C GLU A 182 29.13 21.55 -20.78
N VAL A 183 29.12 21.99 -19.52
CA VAL A 183 29.48 21.18 -18.35
C VAL A 183 28.31 20.99 -17.36
N GLY A 184 28.45 20.02 -16.45
CA GLY A 184 27.49 19.83 -15.36
C GLY A 184 26.20 19.11 -15.75
N TRP A 185 26.16 18.49 -16.94
CA TRP A 185 25.08 17.60 -17.36
C TRP A 185 25.30 16.19 -16.83
N MET A 186 24.29 15.64 -16.18
CA MET A 186 24.36 14.36 -15.47
C MET A 186 23.24 13.43 -15.91
N GLY A 187 23.56 12.13 -16.05
CA GLY A 187 22.56 11.08 -16.24
C GLY A 187 21.90 10.67 -14.93
N ARG A 188 20.80 9.92 -15.02
CA ARG A 188 20.18 9.23 -13.87
C ARG A 188 19.31 8.06 -14.31
N ILE A 189 18.47 8.29 -15.31
CA ILE A 189 17.50 7.33 -15.84
C ILE A 189 18.03 6.71 -17.13
N GLN A 190 17.59 5.49 -17.46
CA GLN A 190 17.96 4.81 -18.70
C GLN A 190 17.51 5.60 -19.94
N PRO A 191 18.26 5.51 -21.05
CA PRO A 191 17.89 6.19 -22.27
C PRO A 191 16.66 5.54 -22.92
N LEU A 192 15.89 6.36 -23.64
CA LEU A 192 14.89 5.86 -24.58
C LEU A 192 15.58 5.53 -25.91
N ILE A 193 15.57 4.26 -26.28
CA ILE A 193 16.14 3.76 -27.54
C ILE A 193 15.02 3.63 -28.55
N LEU A 194 15.08 4.44 -29.61
CA LEU A 194 14.12 4.47 -30.70
C LEU A 194 14.60 3.58 -31.86
N GLU A 195 13.76 3.45 -32.89
CA GLU A 195 14.11 2.72 -34.11
C GLU A 195 15.43 3.19 -34.72
N LYS A 196 16.08 2.29 -35.48
CA LYS A 196 17.33 2.55 -36.22
C LYS A 196 18.52 2.97 -35.34
N GLY A 197 18.44 2.72 -34.02
CA GLY A 197 19.55 2.97 -33.09
C GLY A 197 19.70 4.42 -32.66
N ARG A 198 18.63 5.23 -32.76
CA ARG A 198 18.59 6.56 -32.14
C ARG A 198 18.44 6.41 -30.63
N ILE A 199 19.29 7.08 -29.86
CA ILE A 199 19.32 7.04 -28.40
C ILE A 199 19.03 8.43 -27.87
N LEU A 200 18.07 8.52 -26.96
CA LEU A 200 17.74 9.71 -26.20
C LEU A 200 18.20 9.50 -24.76
N LEU A 201 19.38 10.01 -24.41
CA LEU A 201 19.93 9.93 -23.06
C LEU A 201 19.45 11.15 -22.26
N PRO A 202 18.52 10.97 -21.28
CA PRO A 202 18.04 12.07 -20.47
C PRO A 202 19.12 12.59 -19.53
N LEU A 203 19.33 13.91 -19.54
CA LEU A 203 20.31 14.60 -18.72
C LEU A 203 19.66 15.73 -17.91
N TYR A 204 20.28 16.07 -16.80
CA TYR A 204 19.89 17.21 -15.98
C TYR A 204 21.11 17.97 -15.46
N SER A 205 20.90 19.21 -15.05
CA SER A 205 21.94 20.05 -14.44
C SER A 205 21.47 20.59 -13.10
N ASP A 206 22.25 20.35 -12.04
CA ASP A 206 22.05 21.01 -10.73
C ASP A 206 22.52 22.47 -10.76
N GLY A 207 23.26 22.88 -11.80
CA GLY A 207 23.65 24.28 -12.01
C GLY A 207 22.50 25.12 -12.56
N TYR A 208 21.73 24.56 -13.49
CA TYR A 208 20.58 25.24 -14.10
C TYR A 208 19.23 24.82 -13.48
N ASN A 209 19.16 23.68 -12.79
CA ASN A 209 17.93 23.05 -12.31
C ASN A 209 16.89 22.82 -13.43
N VAL A 210 17.38 22.47 -14.62
CA VAL A 210 16.59 22.07 -15.80
C VAL A 210 17.16 20.79 -16.40
N SER A 211 16.44 20.23 -17.36
CA SER A 211 16.84 19.04 -18.10
C SER A 211 17.10 19.32 -19.58
N LEU A 212 17.85 18.44 -20.23
CA LEU A 212 17.91 18.31 -21.69
C LEU A 212 18.13 16.84 -22.06
N VAL A 213 18.14 16.51 -23.34
CA VAL A 213 18.42 15.17 -23.85
C VAL A 213 19.67 15.19 -24.71
N ALA A 214 20.62 14.29 -24.45
CA ALA A 214 21.68 13.99 -25.40
C ALA A 214 21.15 12.99 -26.43
N ILE A 215 21.25 13.35 -27.71
CA ILE A 215 20.72 12.60 -28.84
C ILE A 215 21.87 11.98 -29.60
N SER A 216 21.83 10.67 -29.77
CA SER A 216 22.69 9.96 -30.72
C SER A 216 21.84 9.34 -31.83
N ASN A 217 22.31 9.41 -33.07
CA ASN A 217 21.67 8.74 -34.22
C ASN A 217 22.51 7.57 -34.76
N ASP A 218 23.54 7.15 -34.03
CA ASP A 218 24.53 6.17 -34.47
C ASP A 218 24.89 5.16 -33.37
N ASN A 219 23.93 4.82 -32.50
CA ASN A 219 24.09 3.87 -31.39
C ASN A 219 25.06 4.34 -30.29
N GLY A 220 25.17 5.64 -30.07
CA GLY A 220 25.93 6.24 -28.98
C GLY A 220 27.39 6.54 -29.34
N ASP A 221 27.76 6.47 -30.62
CA ASP A 221 29.10 6.79 -31.09
C ASP A 221 29.32 8.32 -31.11
N THR A 222 28.30 9.09 -31.51
CA THR A 222 28.29 10.57 -31.46
C THR A 222 27.03 11.11 -30.81
N TRP A 223 27.13 12.33 -30.26
CA TRP A 223 26.07 12.96 -29.46
C TRP A 223 25.87 14.42 -29.83
N THR A 224 24.61 14.86 -29.85
CA THR A 224 24.19 16.26 -30.00
C THR A 224 23.14 16.60 -28.95
N PRO A 225 23.13 17.82 -28.38
CA PRO A 225 22.11 18.20 -27.40
C PRO A 225 20.76 18.51 -28.06
N SER A 226 19.67 18.24 -27.34
CA SER A 226 18.36 18.84 -27.57
C SER A 226 18.32 20.30 -27.09
N LEU A 227 17.20 20.99 -27.37
CA LEU A 227 16.83 22.18 -26.62
C LEU A 227 16.41 21.81 -25.17
N PRO A 228 16.48 22.74 -24.20
CA PRO A 228 16.19 22.43 -22.80
C PRO A 228 14.71 22.13 -22.58
N ILE A 229 14.44 21.21 -21.66
CA ILE A 229 13.11 21.04 -21.05
C ILE A 229 12.94 22.16 -20.03
N VAL A 230 12.23 23.22 -20.41
CA VAL A 230 12.13 24.43 -19.57
C VAL A 230 11.10 24.23 -18.46
N GLY A 231 11.53 24.48 -17.23
CA GLY A 231 10.70 24.35 -16.03
C GLY A 231 11.42 24.88 -14.78
N ARG A 232 10.70 24.91 -13.66
CA ARG A 232 11.28 25.27 -12.35
C ARG A 232 11.69 24.00 -11.63
N GLY A 233 12.99 23.70 -11.63
CA GLY A 233 13.53 22.55 -10.88
C GLY A 233 13.17 21.18 -11.47
N ASN A 234 12.84 21.10 -12.76
CA ASN A 234 12.51 19.85 -13.43
C ASN A 234 13.79 19.10 -13.81
N ILE A 235 14.12 18.06 -13.06
CA ILE A 235 15.36 17.30 -13.24
C ILE A 235 15.12 15.78 -13.24
N GLN A 236 16.10 15.03 -13.76
CA GLN A 236 16.09 13.57 -13.85
C GLN A 236 14.91 13.01 -14.66
N PRO A 237 14.83 13.27 -15.98
CA PRO A 237 13.72 12.82 -16.80
C PRO A 237 13.74 11.30 -17.04
N ALA A 238 12.58 10.67 -16.84
CA ALA A 238 12.24 9.34 -17.35
C ALA A 238 11.42 9.49 -18.64
N LEU A 239 11.89 8.88 -19.73
CA LEU A 239 11.36 9.10 -21.08
C LEU A 239 10.55 7.89 -21.59
N LEU A 240 9.36 8.13 -22.15
CA LEU A 240 8.58 7.11 -22.88
C LEU A 240 8.13 7.65 -24.22
N GLN A 241 7.92 6.74 -25.18
CA GLN A 241 7.23 7.03 -26.42
C GLN A 241 5.80 6.51 -26.36
N LYS A 242 4.84 7.37 -26.71
CA LYS A 242 3.44 7.01 -26.94
C LYS A 242 3.26 6.31 -28.29
N GLN A 243 2.13 5.65 -28.46
CA GLN A 243 1.76 4.99 -29.72
C GLN A 243 1.69 5.96 -30.91
N ASP A 244 1.36 7.23 -30.68
CA ASP A 244 1.34 8.26 -31.73
C ASP A 244 2.74 8.81 -32.09
N GLY A 245 3.79 8.33 -31.41
CA GLY A 245 5.18 8.75 -31.60
C GLY A 245 5.64 9.89 -30.69
N THR A 246 4.71 10.54 -29.97
CA THR A 246 5.01 11.60 -28.99
C THR A 246 5.89 11.05 -27.88
N ILE A 247 6.93 11.78 -27.51
CA ILE A 247 7.79 11.42 -26.38
C ILE A 247 7.38 12.23 -25.17
N VAL A 248 7.25 11.57 -24.02
CA VAL A 248 6.94 12.22 -22.75
C VAL A 248 8.10 12.09 -21.77
N ALA A 249 8.23 13.08 -20.90
CA ALA A 249 9.21 13.10 -19.82
C ALA A 249 8.49 13.27 -18.47
N TYR A 250 8.70 12.32 -17.55
CA TYR A 250 8.32 12.44 -16.14
C TYR A 250 9.56 12.74 -15.31
N MET A 251 9.51 13.77 -14.47
CA MET A 251 10.67 14.32 -13.76
C MET A 251 10.33 14.58 -12.30
N ARG A 252 11.36 14.56 -11.43
CA ARG A 252 11.20 15.04 -10.06
C ARG A 252 11.16 16.57 -10.02
N ASN A 253 10.52 17.11 -8.99
CA ASN A 253 10.46 18.54 -8.72
C ASN A 253 11.49 18.97 -7.66
N ASN A 254 12.39 19.86 -8.02
CA ASN A 254 13.25 20.63 -7.09
C ASN A 254 12.82 22.11 -7.03
N GLY A 255 11.71 22.48 -7.66
CA GLY A 255 11.24 23.84 -7.81
C GLY A 255 10.25 24.26 -6.74
N ASP A 256 9.26 25.04 -7.15
CA ASP A 256 8.22 25.58 -6.28
C ASP A 256 7.18 24.51 -5.87
N LYS A 257 6.47 24.76 -4.77
CA LYS A 257 5.36 23.93 -4.28
C LYS A 257 4.10 24.06 -5.14
N PRO A 258 3.14 23.11 -5.11
CA PRO A 258 3.18 21.84 -4.37
C PRO A 258 4.13 20.83 -5.01
N GLU A 259 4.55 19.86 -4.21
CA GLU A 259 5.50 18.82 -4.59
C GLU A 259 4.83 17.74 -5.45
N ARG A 260 5.09 17.78 -6.76
CA ARG A 260 4.45 16.92 -7.76
C ARG A 260 5.48 16.38 -8.74
N ILE A 261 5.19 15.25 -9.36
CA ILE A 261 5.90 14.83 -10.57
C ILE A 261 5.66 15.90 -11.65
N ILE A 262 6.73 16.26 -12.36
CA ILE A 262 6.71 17.21 -13.46
C ILE A 262 6.62 16.46 -14.79
N PHE A 263 5.84 16.97 -15.72
CA PHE A 263 5.60 16.42 -17.05
C PHE A 263 6.05 17.39 -18.15
N SER A 264 6.62 16.88 -19.23
CA SER A 264 6.82 17.58 -20.51
C SER A 264 6.69 16.60 -21.67
N SER A 265 6.49 17.11 -22.88
CA SER A 265 6.33 16.31 -24.09
C SER A 265 7.13 16.87 -25.27
N SER A 266 7.44 16.01 -26.23
CA SER A 266 8.16 16.32 -27.46
C SER A 266 7.51 15.59 -28.64
N ASP A 267 7.19 16.36 -29.68
CA ASP A 267 6.55 15.84 -30.91
C ASP A 267 7.56 15.67 -32.06
N ASP A 268 8.85 15.89 -31.81
CA ASP A 268 9.92 15.91 -32.81
C ASP A 268 11.10 14.98 -32.48
N ASN A 269 10.79 13.85 -31.83
CA ASN A 269 11.74 12.83 -31.39
C ASN A 269 12.77 13.35 -30.37
N GLY A 270 12.34 14.19 -29.44
CA GLY A 270 13.12 14.63 -28.28
C GLY A 270 14.03 15.83 -28.53
N TYR A 271 13.88 16.54 -29.66
CA TYR A 271 14.72 17.70 -29.98
C TYR A 271 14.20 18.97 -29.32
N THR A 272 12.90 19.24 -29.39
CA THR A 272 12.22 20.32 -28.67
C THR A 272 11.20 19.77 -27.69
N TRP A 273 10.91 20.56 -26.65
CA TRP A 273 10.09 20.15 -25.52
C TRP A 273 9.09 21.24 -25.16
N SER A 274 7.88 20.84 -24.77
CA SER A 274 6.91 21.75 -24.17
C SER A 274 7.39 22.23 -22.80
N VAL A 275 6.96 23.43 -22.38
CA VAL A 275 7.23 23.88 -21.02
C VAL A 275 6.64 22.91 -20.00
N SER A 276 7.40 22.67 -18.94
CA SER A 276 7.07 21.64 -17.96
C SER A 276 5.81 22.00 -17.17
N LYS A 277 4.99 21.00 -16.83
CA LYS A 277 3.76 21.16 -16.04
C LYS A 277 3.76 20.22 -14.85
N LYS A 278 3.17 20.64 -13.73
CA LYS A 278 2.94 19.75 -12.59
C LYS A 278 1.81 18.77 -12.91
N THR A 279 2.01 17.50 -12.61
CA THR A 279 0.95 16.49 -12.60
C THR A 279 0.19 16.52 -11.27
N ASP A 280 -0.86 15.72 -11.14
CA ASP A 280 -1.56 15.52 -9.85
C ASP A 280 -0.88 14.48 -8.94
N ILE A 281 0.23 13.87 -9.37
CA ILE A 281 0.91 12.79 -8.66
C ILE A 281 1.88 13.38 -7.62
N PRO A 282 1.66 13.15 -6.30
CA PRO A 282 2.58 13.62 -5.26
C PRO A 282 3.96 12.99 -5.41
N ASN A 283 5.01 13.79 -5.22
CA ASN A 283 6.38 13.30 -5.17
C ASN A 283 7.27 14.29 -4.42
N PRO A 284 8.13 13.85 -3.49
CA PRO A 284 8.83 14.71 -2.53
C PRO A 284 10.16 15.25 -3.10
N GLY A 285 10.23 15.51 -4.40
CA GLY A 285 11.49 15.79 -5.10
C GLY A 285 12.43 14.58 -5.13
N SER A 286 11.90 13.40 -5.46
CA SER A 286 12.65 12.14 -5.58
C SER A 286 12.55 11.58 -7.00
N SER A 287 13.64 10.97 -7.48
CA SER A 287 13.75 10.37 -8.82
C SER A 287 12.56 9.43 -9.09
N VAL A 288 12.02 9.52 -10.30
CA VAL A 288 10.95 8.65 -10.81
C VAL A 288 11.49 7.81 -11.95
N GLU A 289 10.94 6.63 -12.13
CA GLU A 289 11.22 5.75 -13.26
C GLU A 289 9.91 5.39 -13.92
N VAL A 290 9.88 5.34 -15.26
CA VAL A 290 8.69 4.93 -16.01
C VAL A 290 9.13 4.06 -17.18
N ILE A 291 8.44 2.94 -17.40
CA ILE A 291 8.69 2.05 -18.53
C ILE A 291 7.38 1.63 -19.21
N SER A 292 7.45 1.37 -20.52
CA SER A 292 6.40 0.66 -21.23
C SER A 292 6.59 -0.85 -21.07
N LEU A 293 5.52 -1.55 -20.74
CA LEU A 293 5.50 -3.00 -20.60
C LEU A 293 5.09 -3.67 -21.91
N ASN A 294 5.47 -4.93 -22.08
CA ASN A 294 5.20 -5.77 -23.25
C ASN A 294 3.71 -5.94 -23.56
N ASP A 295 2.82 -5.73 -22.57
CA ASP A 295 1.37 -5.81 -22.72
C ASP A 295 0.71 -4.44 -23.01
N GLY A 296 1.52 -3.40 -23.23
CA GLY A 296 1.08 -2.04 -23.54
C GLY A 296 0.82 -1.15 -22.32
N HIS A 297 0.78 -1.71 -21.11
CA HIS A 297 0.65 -0.88 -19.90
C HIS A 297 1.92 -0.08 -19.65
N TRP A 298 1.77 1.04 -18.96
CA TRP A 298 2.91 1.80 -18.44
C TRP A 298 3.06 1.52 -16.95
N LEU A 299 4.31 1.40 -16.50
CA LEU A 299 4.66 1.20 -15.10
C LEU A 299 5.49 2.38 -14.62
N MET A 300 5.11 2.98 -13.49
CA MET A 300 5.85 4.05 -12.83
C MET A 300 6.30 3.62 -11.44
N VAL A 301 7.54 3.92 -11.07
CA VAL A 301 8.09 3.73 -9.72
C VAL A 301 8.46 5.08 -9.13
N TYR A 302 7.88 5.41 -7.97
CA TYR A 302 8.01 6.75 -7.39
C TYR A 302 7.74 6.76 -5.88
N ASN A 303 8.19 7.81 -5.20
CA ASN A 303 7.76 8.12 -3.84
C ASN A 303 6.47 8.93 -3.90
N ASP A 304 5.41 8.48 -3.24
CA ASP A 304 4.03 8.96 -3.40
C ASP A 304 3.56 9.94 -2.31
N LEU A 305 4.51 10.62 -1.67
CA LEU A 305 4.31 11.64 -0.65
C LEU A 305 4.79 13.00 -1.15
N GLU A 306 4.28 14.10 -0.59
CA GLU A 306 4.89 15.43 -0.78
C GLU A 306 6.14 15.61 0.08
N GLU A 307 6.28 14.85 1.17
CA GLU A 307 7.44 14.90 2.06
C GLU A 307 7.91 13.50 2.46
N GLY A 308 9.22 13.26 2.34
CA GLY A 308 9.86 12.02 2.79
C GLY A 308 9.87 10.90 1.76
N ARG A 309 10.86 9.99 1.89
CA ARG A 309 11.11 8.89 0.95
C ARG A 309 10.89 7.51 1.60
N ASN A 310 10.07 7.45 2.65
CA ASN A 310 9.80 6.24 3.42
C ASN A 310 8.76 5.31 2.77
N ARG A 311 8.14 5.73 1.66
CA ARG A 311 7.25 4.91 0.83
C ARG A 311 7.71 4.92 -0.60
N LEU A 312 7.86 3.75 -1.21
CA LEU A 312 8.17 3.58 -2.62
C LEU A 312 7.04 2.77 -3.26
N ALA A 313 6.30 3.41 -4.15
CA ALA A 313 5.16 2.84 -4.83
C ALA A 313 5.52 2.43 -6.26
N VAL A 314 4.80 1.43 -6.76
CA VAL A 314 4.71 1.09 -8.18
C VAL A 314 3.26 1.22 -8.63
N SER A 315 3.04 1.94 -9.73
CA SER A 315 1.71 2.15 -10.30
C SER A 315 1.64 1.71 -11.76
N LEU A 316 0.47 1.26 -12.20
CA LEU A 316 0.17 0.90 -13.58
C LEU A 316 -0.87 1.82 -14.21
N SER A 317 -0.61 2.19 -15.47
CA SER A 317 -1.54 2.87 -16.36
C SER A 317 -1.83 1.97 -17.56
N ASP A 318 -3.09 1.96 -18.00
CA ASP A 318 -3.57 1.29 -19.21
C ASP A 318 -4.01 2.31 -20.30
N ASP A 319 -3.66 3.59 -20.11
CA ASP A 319 -4.09 4.73 -20.94
C ASP A 319 -2.96 5.74 -21.19
N GLU A 320 -1.73 5.22 -21.36
CA GLU A 320 -0.52 6.01 -21.68
C GLU A 320 -0.25 7.16 -20.71
N GLY A 321 -0.41 6.88 -19.42
CA GLY A 321 -0.09 7.77 -18.31
C GLY A 321 -1.15 8.85 -18.04
N ALA A 322 -2.33 8.78 -18.69
CA ALA A 322 -3.45 9.68 -18.41
C ALA A 322 -4.07 9.40 -17.03
N SER A 323 -4.15 8.13 -16.62
CA SER A 323 -4.54 7.71 -15.27
C SER A 323 -3.72 6.53 -14.76
N TRP A 324 -3.55 6.44 -13.44
CA TRP A 324 -2.77 5.40 -12.76
C TRP A 324 -3.70 4.57 -11.87
N LYS A 325 -4.35 3.56 -12.46
CA LYS A 325 -5.49 2.85 -11.86
C LYS A 325 -5.11 1.87 -10.76
N TRP A 326 -3.93 1.26 -10.87
CA TRP A 326 -3.44 0.28 -9.91
C TRP A 326 -2.17 0.80 -9.27
N MET A 327 -2.02 0.57 -7.97
CA MET A 327 -0.84 0.97 -7.20
C MET A 327 -0.58 -0.07 -6.11
N ARG A 328 0.70 -0.36 -5.88
CA ARG A 328 1.18 -1.21 -4.78
C ARG A 328 2.49 -0.66 -4.24
N TYR A 329 2.80 -0.96 -2.99
CA TYR A 329 4.05 -0.54 -2.38
C TYR A 329 5.14 -1.58 -2.55
N LEU A 330 6.32 -1.15 -3.00
CA LEU A 330 7.56 -1.91 -2.88
C LEU A 330 8.11 -1.80 -1.46
N GLU A 331 7.93 -0.62 -0.85
CA GLU A 331 8.35 -0.31 0.51
C GLU A 331 7.29 0.61 1.16
N TYR A 332 6.93 0.32 2.41
CA TYR A 332 5.99 1.12 3.19
C TYR A 332 6.45 1.18 4.65
N GLU A 333 7.23 2.21 4.98
CA GLU A 333 7.76 2.39 6.32
C GLU A 333 7.24 3.68 6.98
N PRO A 334 7.17 3.75 8.32
CA PRO A 334 6.93 5.01 9.01
C PRO A 334 8.01 6.06 8.71
N LYS A 335 7.66 7.35 8.80
CA LYS A 335 8.61 8.46 8.62
C LYS A 335 9.83 8.27 9.54
N GLY A 336 11.03 8.32 8.96
CA GLY A 336 12.30 8.18 9.68
C GLY A 336 12.75 6.73 9.94
N LYS A 337 11.99 5.71 9.51
CA LYS A 337 12.39 4.29 9.64
C LYS A 337 13.09 3.72 8.40
N GLY A 338 12.93 4.36 7.25
CA GLY A 338 13.61 4.01 6.02
C GLY A 338 13.54 5.13 4.99
N SER A 339 14.46 5.11 4.05
CA SER A 339 14.48 5.98 2.88
C SER A 339 14.81 5.14 1.64
N PHE A 340 13.86 5.09 0.71
CA PHE A 340 13.90 4.27 -0.49
C PHE A 340 13.74 5.18 -1.69
N SER A 341 14.69 5.15 -2.61
CA SER A 341 14.72 6.15 -3.67
C SER A 341 15.59 5.73 -4.84
N TYR A 342 15.54 6.50 -5.92
CA TYR A 342 16.35 6.30 -7.12
C TYR A 342 16.09 4.89 -7.71
N PRO A 343 14.84 4.60 -8.11
CA PRO A 343 14.50 3.35 -8.77
C PRO A 343 15.02 3.30 -10.20
N THR A 344 15.38 2.12 -10.68
CA THR A 344 15.49 1.79 -12.10
C THR A 344 14.74 0.50 -12.35
N ALA A 345 13.94 0.47 -13.41
CA ALA A 345 13.02 -0.60 -13.73
C ALA A 345 13.27 -1.08 -15.16
N ILE A 346 13.25 -2.39 -15.36
CA ILE A 346 13.25 -3.02 -16.68
C ILE A 346 12.20 -4.13 -16.69
N GLN A 347 11.63 -4.43 -17.85
CA GLN A 347 10.92 -5.69 -18.06
C GLN A 347 11.81 -6.64 -18.86
N THR A 348 12.08 -7.81 -18.29
CA THR A 348 12.91 -8.84 -18.92
C THR A 348 12.12 -9.67 -19.93
N ARG A 349 12.83 -10.39 -20.80
CA ARG A 349 12.25 -11.23 -21.86
C ARG A 349 11.32 -12.34 -21.34
N ASP A 350 11.46 -12.75 -20.09
CA ASP A 350 10.57 -13.72 -19.44
C ASP A 350 9.27 -13.08 -18.90
N GLY A 351 9.09 -11.77 -19.08
CA GLY A 351 7.91 -11.00 -18.70
C GLY A 351 7.95 -10.44 -17.28
N GLN A 352 8.98 -10.74 -16.49
CA GLN A 352 9.15 -10.18 -15.15
C GLN A 352 9.60 -8.72 -15.23
N VAL A 353 9.10 -7.91 -14.31
CA VAL A 353 9.62 -6.58 -14.03
C VAL A 353 10.67 -6.73 -12.94
N HIS A 354 11.83 -6.13 -13.17
CA HIS A 354 12.93 -6.05 -12.21
C HIS A 354 13.15 -4.58 -11.85
N ILE A 355 13.21 -4.29 -10.56
CA ILE A 355 13.45 -2.94 -10.05
C ILE A 355 14.62 -2.97 -9.08
N THR A 356 15.59 -2.08 -9.28
CA THR A 356 16.67 -1.80 -8.32
C THR A 356 16.54 -0.40 -7.76
N TYR A 357 16.74 -0.22 -6.46
CA TYR A 357 16.66 1.09 -5.81
C TYR A 357 17.59 1.21 -4.62
N SER A 358 17.90 2.45 -4.25
CA SER A 358 18.68 2.77 -3.06
C SER A 358 17.85 2.55 -1.80
N CYS A 359 18.37 1.77 -0.86
CA CYS A 359 17.73 1.45 0.41
C CYS A 359 18.61 1.92 1.58
N HIS A 360 18.17 2.95 2.30
CA HIS A 360 18.85 3.49 3.47
C HIS A 360 17.97 3.27 4.70
N VAL A 361 18.44 2.46 5.64
CA VAL A 361 17.73 2.10 6.88
C VAL A 361 18.64 2.37 8.07
N PRO A 362 18.14 2.39 9.33
CA PRO A 362 18.95 2.70 10.51
C PRO A 362 20.21 1.85 10.66
N ASN A 363 20.16 0.59 10.19
CA ASN A 363 21.25 -0.38 10.33
C ASN A 363 22.25 -0.36 9.15
N GLY A 364 22.09 0.53 8.17
CA GLY A 364 23.03 0.67 7.05
C GLY A 364 22.34 0.98 5.73
N LYS A 365 23.13 0.93 4.66
CA LYS A 365 22.70 1.24 3.29
C LYS A 365 23.05 0.10 2.35
N SER A 366 22.19 -0.15 1.37
CA SER A 366 22.40 -1.12 0.29
C SER A 366 21.61 -0.73 -0.96
N ILE A 367 21.82 -1.44 -2.06
CA ILE A 367 20.91 -1.47 -3.20
C ILE A 367 20.01 -2.71 -3.07
N LYS A 368 18.70 -2.48 -3.14
CA LYS A 368 17.69 -3.53 -3.07
C LYS A 368 17.19 -3.84 -4.48
N HIS A 369 17.00 -5.12 -4.77
CA HIS A 369 16.44 -5.66 -6.00
C HIS A 369 15.10 -6.33 -5.69
N VAL A 370 14.08 -6.03 -6.49
CA VAL A 370 12.79 -6.71 -6.46
C VAL A 370 12.41 -7.21 -7.84
N SER A 371 11.68 -8.31 -7.90
CA SER A 371 11.15 -8.83 -9.17
C SER A 371 9.73 -9.35 -9.01
N PHE A 372 8.89 -9.13 -10.02
CA PHE A 372 7.48 -9.57 -10.03
C PHE A 372 6.91 -9.57 -11.45
N LEU A 373 5.82 -10.29 -11.69
CA LEU A 373 5.03 -10.14 -12.91
C LEU A 373 4.14 -8.89 -12.81
N PRO A 374 3.86 -8.14 -13.91
CA PRO A 374 2.99 -6.96 -13.87
C PRO A 374 1.63 -7.19 -13.21
N SER A 375 1.07 -8.40 -13.31
CA SER A 375 -0.20 -8.78 -12.65
C SER A 375 -0.17 -8.58 -11.14
N TRP A 376 1.00 -8.71 -10.50
CA TRP A 376 1.18 -8.52 -9.05
C TRP A 376 0.77 -7.12 -8.59
N VAL A 377 0.94 -6.08 -9.41
CA VAL A 377 0.53 -4.71 -9.05
C VAL A 377 -1.00 -4.58 -9.04
N LYS A 378 -1.70 -5.42 -9.81
CA LYS A 378 -3.17 -5.46 -9.90
C LYS A 378 -3.79 -6.37 -8.84
N GLU A 379 -3.00 -7.25 -8.24
CA GLU A 379 -3.46 -8.13 -7.18
C GLU A 379 -3.72 -7.32 -5.90
N PRO A 380 -4.84 -7.56 -5.20
CA PRO A 380 -5.09 -6.90 -3.92
C PRO A 380 -3.95 -7.21 -2.94
N ASP A 381 -3.54 -6.20 -2.16
CA ASP A 381 -2.45 -6.32 -1.20
C ASP A 381 -2.89 -7.10 0.05
N LEU A 382 -3.04 -8.41 -0.13
CA LEU A 382 -3.33 -9.35 0.93
C LEU A 382 -1.98 -9.74 1.55
N GLY A 383 -1.46 -8.93 2.47
CA GLY A 383 -0.62 -9.52 3.53
C GLY A 383 -1.37 -10.72 4.13
N ASN A 384 -0.67 -11.71 4.71
CA ASN A 384 -1.36 -12.92 5.21
C ASN A 384 -2.57 -12.53 6.05
N THR A 385 -3.78 -12.77 5.53
CA THR A 385 -5.02 -12.42 6.21
C THR A 385 -5.11 -13.18 7.53
N ASN A 386 -5.88 -12.71 8.50
CA ASN A 386 -6.11 -13.45 9.74
C ASN A 386 -6.77 -14.81 9.45
N ALA A 387 -7.59 -14.92 8.40
CA ALA A 387 -8.04 -16.21 7.87
C ALA A 387 -6.87 -17.10 7.40
N GLU A 388 -5.95 -16.59 6.61
CA GLU A 388 -4.78 -17.35 6.15
C GLU A 388 -3.86 -17.75 7.29
N LYS A 389 -3.68 -16.85 8.29
CA LYS A 389 -2.97 -17.20 9.53
C LYS A 389 -3.64 -18.40 10.17
N LEU A 390 -4.97 -18.48 10.22
CA LEU A 390 -5.80 -19.60 10.74
C LEU A 390 -5.82 -20.84 9.83
N GLY A 391 -5.04 -20.86 8.75
CA GLY A 391 -4.94 -22.00 7.84
C GLY A 391 -6.14 -22.16 6.92
N PHE A 392 -6.97 -21.12 6.75
CA PHE A 392 -7.94 -21.09 5.66
C PHE A 392 -7.22 -20.89 4.31
N PRO A 393 -7.79 -21.33 3.18
CA PRO A 393 -7.13 -21.22 1.89
C PRO A 393 -6.91 -19.76 1.47
N LYS A 394 -5.75 -19.49 0.87
CA LYS A 394 -5.34 -18.15 0.42
C LYS A 394 -6.37 -17.51 -0.52
N GLY A 395 -6.66 -16.23 -0.30
CA GLY A 395 -7.56 -15.44 -1.15
C GLY A 395 -9.05 -15.82 -1.06
N LYS A 396 -9.47 -16.62 -0.06
CA LYS A 396 -10.87 -16.96 0.17
C LYS A 396 -11.58 -15.94 1.07
N LYS A 397 -12.90 -15.79 0.84
CA LYS A 397 -13.80 -15.13 1.76
C LYS A 397 -14.31 -16.16 2.75
N VAL A 398 -13.94 -15.97 4.02
CA VAL A 398 -14.39 -16.81 5.14
C VAL A 398 -15.43 -16.00 5.91
N LEU A 399 -16.69 -16.42 5.89
CA LEU A 399 -17.78 -15.72 6.57
C LEU A 399 -18.12 -16.41 7.89
N LEU A 400 -18.09 -15.61 8.95
CA LEU A 400 -18.66 -15.92 10.25
C LEU A 400 -20.00 -15.19 10.34
N MET A 401 -21.07 -15.88 9.99
CA MET A 401 -22.42 -15.33 10.09
C MET A 401 -22.85 -15.38 11.55
N HIS A 402 -23.20 -14.23 12.11
CA HIS A 402 -23.30 -14.04 13.55
C HIS A 402 -24.68 -13.50 13.97
N MET A 403 -25.39 -14.22 14.83
CA MET A 403 -26.69 -13.81 15.35
C MET A 403 -26.53 -12.99 16.64
N ASP A 404 -26.88 -11.71 16.57
CA ASP A 404 -26.88 -10.78 17.70
C ASP A 404 -28.24 -10.77 18.41
N ASP A 405 -28.24 -10.26 19.64
CA ASP A 405 -29.41 -10.08 20.52
C ASP A 405 -30.15 -11.35 20.96
N LEU A 406 -29.51 -12.52 20.94
CA LEU A 406 -30.10 -13.70 21.57
C LEU A 406 -30.28 -13.44 23.07
N GLY A 407 -31.34 -13.97 23.66
CA GLY A 407 -31.72 -13.71 25.05
C GLY A 407 -32.53 -12.44 25.29
N MET A 408 -32.66 -11.54 24.29
CA MET A 408 -33.47 -10.33 24.42
C MET A 408 -34.97 -10.62 24.60
N CYS A 409 -35.52 -11.52 23.78
CA CYS A 409 -36.92 -11.94 23.80
C CYS A 409 -37.08 -13.36 23.23
N GLU A 410 -38.27 -13.94 23.38
CA GLU A 410 -38.59 -15.29 22.88
C GLU A 410 -38.46 -15.39 21.36
N GLU A 411 -38.88 -14.36 20.62
CA GLU A 411 -38.86 -14.37 19.15
C GLU A 411 -37.45 -14.39 18.57
N ALA A 412 -36.50 -13.68 19.21
CA ALA A 412 -35.09 -13.71 18.83
C ALA A 412 -34.47 -15.07 19.14
N ASN A 413 -34.77 -15.61 20.33
CA ASN A 413 -34.33 -16.94 20.74
C ASN A 413 -34.83 -18.02 19.77
N ASP A 414 -36.11 -18.03 19.44
CA ASP A 414 -36.69 -19.07 18.59
C ASP A 414 -36.16 -19.01 17.16
N ALA A 415 -35.91 -17.81 16.63
CA ALA A 415 -35.25 -17.66 15.34
C ALA A 415 -33.79 -18.17 15.38
N GLY A 416 -33.05 -17.89 16.47
CA GLY A 416 -31.70 -18.41 16.68
C GLY A 416 -31.66 -19.94 16.79
N LYS A 417 -32.57 -20.53 17.57
CA LYS A 417 -32.73 -21.98 17.68
C LYS A 417 -33.04 -22.61 16.32
N TYR A 418 -33.98 -22.03 15.58
CA TYR A 418 -34.33 -22.48 14.23
C TYR A 418 -33.11 -22.53 13.31
N TYR A 419 -32.29 -21.48 13.29
CA TYR A 419 -31.09 -21.45 12.45
C TYR A 419 -30.08 -22.53 12.84
N ILE A 420 -29.82 -22.70 14.14
CA ILE A 420 -28.86 -23.68 14.65
C ILE A 420 -29.37 -25.10 14.40
N GLU A 421 -30.62 -25.41 14.74
CA GLU A 421 -31.23 -26.74 14.61
C GLU A 421 -31.22 -27.23 13.16
N ASN A 422 -31.42 -26.32 12.20
CA ASN A 422 -31.44 -26.63 10.78
C ASN A 422 -30.07 -26.51 10.07
N ASN A 423 -29.00 -26.19 10.81
CA ASN A 423 -27.62 -26.03 10.28
C ASN A 423 -27.48 -24.92 9.23
N TYR A 424 -28.29 -23.87 9.32
CA TYR A 424 -28.15 -22.72 8.45
C TYR A 424 -27.05 -21.79 8.97
N ILE A 425 -27.17 -21.34 10.22
CA ILE A 425 -26.19 -20.49 10.90
C ILE A 425 -26.01 -21.02 12.32
N LEU A 426 -24.77 -21.19 12.76
CA LEU A 426 -24.44 -21.85 14.04
C LEU A 426 -23.96 -20.87 15.11
N SER A 427 -23.44 -19.70 14.71
CA SER A 427 -22.83 -18.72 15.61
C SER A 427 -23.82 -17.66 16.05
N GLY A 428 -23.81 -17.34 17.35
CA GLY A 428 -24.54 -16.20 17.90
C GLY A 428 -24.16 -15.92 19.34
N SER A 429 -24.62 -14.80 19.89
CA SER A 429 -24.24 -14.37 21.24
C SER A 429 -25.43 -13.92 22.08
N VAL A 430 -25.37 -14.18 23.39
CA VAL A 430 -26.50 -14.00 24.31
C VAL A 430 -26.33 -12.77 25.19
N MET A 431 -27.35 -11.91 25.23
CA MET A 431 -27.48 -10.77 26.14
C MET A 431 -27.82 -11.24 27.55
N MET A 432 -26.82 -11.61 28.33
CA MET A 432 -26.98 -12.19 29.68
C MET A 432 -27.80 -11.36 30.70
N PRO A 433 -27.86 -10.02 30.61
CA PRO A 433 -28.76 -9.19 31.42
C PRO A 433 -30.27 -9.38 31.12
N CYS A 434 -30.62 -9.89 29.95
CA CYS A 434 -32.01 -9.99 29.51
C CYS A 434 -32.74 -11.20 30.10
N GLU A 435 -34.06 -11.08 30.21
CA GLU A 435 -34.95 -12.08 30.84
C GLU A 435 -34.88 -13.45 30.16
N TYR A 436 -34.74 -13.49 28.84
CA TYR A 436 -34.77 -14.72 28.05
C TYR A 436 -33.38 -15.33 27.83
N ALA A 437 -32.33 -14.80 28.47
CA ALA A 437 -30.97 -15.30 28.33
C ALA A 437 -30.80 -16.71 28.92
N GLU A 438 -31.21 -16.91 30.18
CA GLU A 438 -31.05 -18.21 30.86
C GLU A 438 -31.79 -19.35 30.14
N PRO A 439 -33.06 -19.20 29.71
CA PRO A 439 -33.73 -20.21 28.89
C PRO A 439 -32.95 -20.59 27.63
N PHE A 440 -32.36 -19.61 26.93
CA PHE A 440 -31.57 -19.88 25.72
C PHE A 440 -30.29 -20.66 26.04
N VAL A 441 -29.56 -20.27 27.09
CA VAL A 441 -28.33 -20.97 27.52
C VAL A 441 -28.64 -22.40 27.94
N GLN A 442 -29.74 -22.64 28.66
CA GLN A 442 -30.15 -24.01 29.03
C GLN A 442 -30.49 -24.88 27.82
N TRP A 443 -31.11 -24.30 26.79
CA TRP A 443 -31.31 -25.01 25.52
C TRP A 443 -29.95 -25.30 24.83
N ALA A 444 -29.06 -24.31 24.73
CA ALA A 444 -27.78 -24.44 24.03
C ALA A 444 -26.87 -25.53 24.62
N LYS A 445 -26.94 -25.77 25.95
CA LYS A 445 -26.22 -26.88 26.62
C LYS A 445 -26.55 -28.26 26.05
N ASN A 446 -27.75 -28.44 25.52
CA ASN A 446 -28.22 -29.70 24.96
C ASN A 446 -28.01 -29.78 23.44
N VAL A 447 -27.38 -28.77 22.83
CA VAL A 447 -27.15 -28.68 21.38
C VAL A 447 -25.65 -28.48 21.10
N PRO A 448 -24.85 -29.56 21.01
CA PRO A 448 -23.39 -29.48 20.93
C PRO A 448 -22.83 -28.66 19.75
N LYS A 449 -23.60 -28.55 18.67
CA LYS A 449 -23.25 -27.75 17.47
C LYS A 449 -23.45 -26.25 17.64
N ALA A 450 -24.13 -25.82 18.70
CA ALA A 450 -24.37 -24.40 18.95
C ALA A 450 -23.04 -23.72 19.30
N ASP A 451 -22.71 -22.67 18.55
CA ASP A 451 -21.52 -21.84 18.75
C ASP A 451 -21.95 -20.54 19.43
N VAL A 452 -22.15 -20.60 20.74
CA VAL A 452 -22.79 -19.52 21.50
C VAL A 452 -21.77 -18.75 22.32
N GLY A 453 -21.77 -17.43 22.18
CA GLY A 453 -20.96 -16.49 22.95
C GLY A 453 -21.77 -15.61 23.89
N VAL A 454 -21.12 -14.62 24.49
CA VAL A 454 -21.79 -13.59 25.31
C VAL A 454 -21.87 -12.29 24.53
N HIS A 455 -23.09 -11.77 24.35
CA HIS A 455 -23.32 -10.45 23.80
C HIS A 455 -23.13 -9.41 24.88
N LEU A 456 -21.91 -8.86 25.03
CA LEU A 456 -21.60 -7.99 26.17
C LEU A 456 -22.46 -6.74 26.11
N THR A 457 -23.42 -6.69 27.03
CA THR A 457 -24.53 -5.74 27.00
C THR A 457 -24.31 -4.69 28.07
N LEU A 458 -24.07 -3.44 27.66
CA LEU A 458 -23.88 -2.29 28.56
C LEU A 458 -24.92 -1.18 28.35
N THR A 459 -25.80 -1.37 27.36
CA THR A 459 -26.89 -0.46 27.00
C THR A 459 -28.23 -1.15 27.10
N SER A 460 -29.31 -0.37 27.24
CA SER A 460 -30.70 -0.80 27.11
C SER A 460 -31.52 0.29 26.42
N GLU A 461 -31.53 0.20 25.09
CA GLU A 461 -31.96 1.20 24.11
C GLU A 461 -33.49 1.29 23.93
N TRP A 462 -34.21 0.18 24.11
CA TRP A 462 -35.64 0.13 23.80
C TRP A 462 -36.49 0.96 24.75
N LYS A 463 -37.59 1.50 24.23
CA LYS A 463 -38.44 2.47 24.96
C LYS A 463 -38.97 1.89 26.27
N THR A 464 -39.61 0.72 26.20
CA THR A 464 -40.31 0.06 27.32
C THR A 464 -39.73 -1.29 27.70
N TRP A 465 -38.90 -1.91 26.85
CA TRP A 465 -38.34 -3.24 27.06
C TRP A 465 -36.90 -3.14 27.58
N ARG A 466 -36.73 -2.96 28.90
CA ARG A 466 -35.44 -2.54 29.49
C ARG A 466 -34.92 -3.44 30.60
N TRP A 467 -33.61 -3.68 30.59
CA TRP A 467 -32.89 -4.54 31.52
C TRP A 467 -31.93 -3.77 32.44
N ARG A 468 -31.43 -4.47 33.46
CA ARG A 468 -30.50 -3.97 34.49
C ARG A 468 -29.15 -4.68 34.38
N PRO A 469 -28.06 -4.08 34.88
CA PRO A 469 -26.81 -4.83 35.10
C PRO A 469 -27.05 -6.09 35.94
N LEU A 470 -26.22 -7.09 35.71
CA LEU A 470 -26.15 -8.28 36.56
C LEU A 470 -25.48 -7.95 37.89
N VAL A 471 -24.52 -7.03 37.86
CA VAL A 471 -23.90 -6.48 39.07
C VAL A 471 -24.92 -5.61 39.80
N ASP A 472 -24.88 -5.69 41.12
CA ASP A 472 -25.65 -4.82 42.01
C ASP A 472 -25.52 -3.34 41.59
N PRO A 473 -26.64 -2.65 41.26
CA PRO A 473 -26.66 -1.25 40.84
C PRO A 473 -25.88 -0.30 41.76
N GLU A 474 -25.77 -0.59 43.06
CA GLU A 474 -24.97 0.23 44.00
C GLU A 474 -23.47 0.18 43.73
N LYS A 475 -22.98 -0.89 43.08
CA LYS A 475 -21.56 -1.09 42.73
C LYS A 475 -21.19 -0.58 41.35
N VAL A 476 -22.20 -0.37 40.49
CA VAL A 476 -22.04 0.12 39.12
C VAL A 476 -22.98 1.30 38.80
N PRO A 477 -23.04 2.35 39.65
CA PRO A 477 -23.95 3.47 39.46
C PRO A 477 -23.73 4.19 38.12
N GLY A 478 -22.53 4.13 37.53
CA GLY A 478 -22.24 4.71 36.22
C GLY A 478 -22.86 3.97 35.03
N LEU A 479 -23.28 2.71 35.22
CA LEU A 479 -23.91 1.89 34.15
C LEU A 479 -25.43 2.02 34.10
N ILE A 480 -26.06 2.67 35.07
CA ILE A 480 -27.52 2.80 35.15
C ILE A 480 -27.97 4.24 35.00
N ASP A 481 -29.17 4.42 34.45
CA ASP A 481 -29.84 5.71 34.36
C ASP A 481 -30.76 5.99 35.56
N SER A 482 -31.50 7.10 35.50
CA SER A 482 -32.44 7.51 36.56
C SER A 482 -33.62 6.54 36.79
N GLU A 483 -33.88 5.61 35.87
CA GLU A 483 -34.89 4.56 36.03
C GLU A 483 -34.30 3.28 36.65
N GLY A 484 -32.99 3.29 36.96
CA GLY A 484 -32.24 2.14 37.45
C GLY A 484 -32.13 1.04 36.39
N LYS A 485 -32.04 1.42 35.11
CA LYS A 485 -31.86 0.55 33.94
C LYS A 485 -30.58 0.93 33.19
N MET A 486 -29.99 0.03 32.40
CA MET A 486 -28.77 0.37 31.65
C MET A 486 -29.01 1.52 30.67
N TRP A 487 -28.04 2.41 30.47
CA TRP A 487 -28.18 3.58 29.58
C TRP A 487 -28.66 3.26 28.17
N ARG A 488 -29.40 4.19 27.55
CA ARG A 488 -30.01 3.97 26.23
C ARG A 488 -29.02 4.09 25.06
N SER A 489 -27.88 4.73 25.26
CA SER A 489 -26.92 5.01 24.19
C SER A 489 -25.49 4.74 24.63
N VAL A 490 -24.64 4.36 23.67
CA VAL A 490 -23.19 4.18 23.87
C VAL A 490 -22.57 5.44 24.48
N LYS A 491 -22.98 6.62 23.99
CA LYS A 491 -22.48 7.90 24.47
C LYS A 491 -22.75 8.09 25.97
N ASP A 492 -23.95 7.75 26.43
CA ASP A 492 -24.29 7.89 27.85
C ASP A 492 -23.50 6.91 28.72
N VAL A 493 -23.25 5.69 28.25
CA VAL A 493 -22.34 4.75 28.95
C VAL A 493 -20.94 5.35 29.07
N VAL A 494 -20.37 5.84 27.96
CA VAL A 494 -19.02 6.40 27.94
C VAL A 494 -18.89 7.65 28.83
N MET A 495 -19.94 8.45 28.95
CA MET A 495 -19.94 9.66 29.79
C MET A 495 -20.10 9.38 31.28
N ASN A 496 -20.77 8.29 31.67
CA ASN A 496 -21.17 8.04 33.06
C ASN A 496 -20.43 6.87 33.71
N ALA A 497 -20.02 5.86 32.96
CA ALA A 497 -19.40 4.65 33.49
C ALA A 497 -17.88 4.73 33.54
N THR A 498 -17.30 4.17 34.59
CA THR A 498 -15.85 3.99 34.70
C THR A 498 -15.40 2.65 34.10
N PRO A 499 -14.14 2.52 33.65
CA PRO A 499 -13.61 1.23 33.15
C PRO A 499 -13.71 0.10 34.17
N LYS A 500 -13.64 0.41 35.47
CA LYS A 500 -13.78 -0.57 36.55
C LYS A 500 -15.20 -1.11 36.64
N GLU A 501 -16.22 -0.26 36.52
CA GLU A 501 -17.62 -0.69 36.52
C GLU A 501 -17.94 -1.53 35.28
N VAL A 502 -17.42 -1.14 34.12
CA VAL A 502 -17.51 -1.91 32.87
C VAL A 502 -16.85 -3.29 33.04
N GLU A 503 -15.65 -3.36 33.60
CA GLU A 503 -14.96 -4.62 33.87
C GLU A 503 -15.76 -5.53 34.81
N MET A 504 -16.38 -4.98 35.86
CA MET A 504 -17.21 -5.74 36.79
C MET A 504 -18.43 -6.34 36.10
N GLU A 505 -19.15 -5.57 35.28
CA GLU A 505 -20.35 -6.04 34.59
C GLU A 505 -20.03 -7.05 33.48
N VAL A 506 -18.97 -6.80 32.69
CA VAL A 506 -18.53 -7.73 31.64
C VAL A 506 -18.18 -9.10 32.23
N ARG A 507 -17.44 -9.14 33.35
CA ARG A 507 -17.13 -10.39 34.05
C ARG A 507 -18.38 -11.07 34.57
N ALA A 508 -19.30 -10.32 35.18
CA ALA A 508 -20.55 -10.88 35.71
C ALA A 508 -21.39 -11.56 34.61
N GLN A 509 -21.40 -11.02 33.38
CA GLN A 509 -22.10 -11.64 32.24
C GLN A 509 -21.45 -12.96 31.82
N ILE A 510 -20.13 -12.99 31.68
CA ILE A 510 -19.38 -14.22 31.35
C ILE A 510 -19.54 -15.27 32.46
N ASP A 511 -19.35 -14.86 33.72
CA ASP A 511 -19.43 -15.73 34.89
C ASP A 511 -20.85 -16.30 35.08
N LYS A 512 -21.90 -15.53 34.77
CA LYS A 512 -23.28 -16.03 34.80
C LYS A 512 -23.49 -17.14 33.78
N MET A 513 -22.99 -17.00 32.55
CA MET A 513 -23.11 -18.07 31.55
C MET A 513 -22.34 -19.32 31.97
N LEU A 514 -21.13 -19.14 32.53
CA LEU A 514 -20.34 -20.24 33.10
C LEU A 514 -21.06 -20.94 34.25
N ALA A 515 -21.69 -20.18 35.15
CA ALA A 515 -22.45 -20.72 36.29
C ALA A 515 -23.69 -21.53 35.85
N LEU A 516 -24.28 -21.20 34.69
CA LEU A 516 -25.33 -22.01 34.07
C LEU A 516 -24.80 -23.33 33.47
N GLY A 517 -23.48 -23.51 33.40
CA GLY A 517 -22.82 -24.71 32.90
C GLY A 517 -22.59 -24.69 31.39
N TYR A 518 -22.44 -23.50 30.79
CA TYR A 518 -22.08 -23.33 29.38
C TYR A 518 -20.82 -22.46 29.27
N THR A 519 -19.80 -22.94 28.56
CA THR A 519 -18.58 -22.16 28.29
C THR A 519 -18.78 -21.35 27.01
N PRO A 520 -18.73 -20.00 27.07
CA PRO A 520 -18.89 -19.19 25.88
C PRO A 520 -17.76 -19.45 24.88
N THR A 521 -18.09 -19.42 23.60
CA THR A 521 -17.15 -19.65 22.49
C THR A 521 -16.43 -18.39 22.05
N HIS A 522 -17.03 -17.23 22.27
CA HIS A 522 -16.52 -15.91 21.96
C HIS A 522 -17.24 -14.86 22.83
N ILE A 523 -16.75 -13.62 22.77
CA ILE A 523 -17.44 -12.44 23.28
C ILE A 523 -17.47 -11.38 22.18
N ASP A 524 -18.58 -10.66 22.08
CA ASP A 524 -18.71 -9.50 21.21
C ASP A 524 -19.29 -8.33 22.02
N THR A 525 -19.65 -7.22 21.38
CA THR A 525 -20.12 -6.01 22.06
C THR A 525 -21.42 -5.49 21.50
N HIS A 526 -22.46 -5.43 22.33
CA HIS A 526 -23.74 -4.84 21.97
C HIS A 526 -23.58 -3.35 21.63
N MET A 527 -24.12 -2.96 20.46
CA MET A 527 -24.00 -1.63 19.86
C MET A 527 -22.55 -1.11 19.68
N GLY A 528 -21.54 -1.99 19.76
CA GLY A 528 -20.13 -1.58 19.74
C GLY A 528 -19.69 -0.77 20.97
N THR A 529 -20.44 -0.83 22.09
CA THR A 529 -20.18 -0.01 23.29
C THR A 529 -18.74 -0.11 23.81
N LEU A 530 -18.13 -1.30 23.74
CA LEU A 530 -16.75 -1.52 24.19
C LEU A 530 -15.70 -0.88 23.27
N TYR A 531 -16.05 -0.53 22.02
CA TYR A 531 -15.23 0.31 21.14
C TYR A 531 -15.46 1.81 21.36
N GLY A 532 -16.46 2.22 22.15
CA GLY A 532 -16.82 3.63 22.39
C GLY A 532 -15.76 4.44 23.16
N SER A 533 -14.79 3.76 23.80
CA SER A 533 -13.68 4.39 24.53
C SER A 533 -12.45 3.48 24.49
N GLN A 534 -11.25 4.07 24.41
CA GLN A 534 -9.99 3.32 24.46
C GLN A 534 -9.84 2.50 25.75
N GLU A 535 -10.35 3.01 26.87
CA GLU A 535 -10.26 2.32 28.16
C GLU A 535 -11.23 1.14 28.24
N PHE A 536 -12.39 1.23 27.59
CA PHE A 536 -13.35 0.13 27.50
C PHE A 536 -12.84 -0.96 26.57
N LEU A 537 -12.20 -0.58 25.45
CA LEU A 537 -11.57 -1.53 24.54
C LEU A 537 -10.43 -2.28 25.25
N ARG A 538 -9.65 -1.59 26.08
CA ARG A 538 -8.61 -2.23 26.91
C ARG A 538 -9.21 -3.28 27.84
N VAL A 539 -10.33 -2.98 28.51
CA VAL A 539 -11.05 -3.93 29.36
C VAL A 539 -11.54 -5.13 28.54
N PHE A 540 -12.13 -4.88 27.37
CA PHE A 540 -12.66 -5.91 26.48
C PHE A 540 -11.59 -6.92 26.06
N LEU A 541 -10.48 -6.44 25.50
CA LEU A 541 -9.39 -7.30 25.03
C LEU A 541 -8.68 -8.02 26.19
N LYS A 542 -8.49 -7.33 27.33
CA LYS A 542 -7.91 -7.92 28.55
C LYS A 542 -8.74 -9.10 29.04
N ILE A 543 -10.06 -8.92 29.19
CA ILE A 543 -10.96 -9.97 29.68
C ILE A 543 -10.99 -11.15 28.71
N ALA A 544 -11.04 -10.89 27.40
CA ALA A 544 -10.97 -11.92 26.38
C ALA A 544 -9.75 -12.84 26.58
N GLU A 545 -8.56 -12.25 26.76
CA GLU A 545 -7.31 -12.99 26.98
C GLU A 545 -7.30 -13.75 28.32
N GLU A 546 -7.82 -13.16 29.39
CA GLU A 546 -7.86 -13.78 30.72
C GLU A 546 -8.77 -15.01 30.76
N TYR A 547 -9.97 -14.92 30.17
CA TYR A 547 -10.89 -16.05 30.07
C TYR A 547 -10.50 -17.01 28.94
N LYS A 548 -9.55 -16.63 28.08
CA LYS A 548 -9.16 -17.35 26.85
C LYS A 548 -10.33 -17.56 25.89
N ILE A 549 -11.18 -16.55 25.78
CA ILE A 549 -12.35 -16.53 24.90
C ILE A 549 -12.12 -15.39 23.90
N PRO A 550 -12.13 -15.64 22.58
CA PRO A 550 -11.85 -14.60 21.60
C PRO A 550 -12.91 -13.50 21.66
N ALA A 551 -12.45 -12.26 21.60
CA ALA A 551 -13.27 -11.12 21.31
C ALA A 551 -13.44 -10.98 19.80
N ASN A 552 -14.53 -10.35 19.34
CA ASN A 552 -14.63 -9.85 17.97
C ASN A 552 -13.70 -8.64 17.72
N ALA A 553 -12.41 -8.85 17.96
CA ALA A 553 -11.34 -7.91 17.73
C ALA A 553 -11.07 -7.79 16.23
N ILE A 554 -11.21 -6.58 15.70
CA ILE A 554 -11.13 -6.33 14.26
C ILE A 554 -9.74 -5.79 13.90
N ASP A 555 -9.14 -6.32 12.84
CA ASP A 555 -7.87 -5.83 12.31
C ASP A 555 -8.08 -4.51 11.55
N ILE A 556 -7.79 -3.41 12.23
CA ILE A 556 -7.92 -2.06 11.68
C ILE A 556 -6.71 -1.62 10.83
N SER A 557 -5.78 -2.52 10.52
CA SER A 557 -4.72 -2.26 9.53
C SER A 557 -5.27 -2.19 8.10
N ASN A 558 -6.43 -2.81 7.84
CA ASN A 558 -7.14 -2.67 6.57
C ASN A 558 -7.74 -1.25 6.45
N PRO A 559 -7.37 -0.44 5.44
CA PRO A 559 -7.90 0.92 5.27
C PRO A 559 -9.42 1.01 5.14
N LYS A 560 -10.08 -0.01 4.56
CA LYS A 560 -11.57 -0.02 4.45
C LYS A 560 -12.23 -0.21 5.82
N VAL A 561 -11.63 -1.06 6.65
CA VAL A 561 -12.11 -1.32 8.01
C VAL A 561 -11.86 -0.11 8.90
N LEU A 562 -10.69 0.53 8.77
CA LEU A 562 -10.41 1.80 9.44
C LEU A 562 -11.41 2.88 9.04
N ALA A 563 -11.76 2.98 7.74
CA ALA A 563 -12.75 3.93 7.26
C ALA A 563 -14.15 3.66 7.82
N PHE A 564 -14.57 2.39 7.87
CA PHE A 564 -15.83 1.99 8.52
C PHE A 564 -15.84 2.36 10.01
N ALA A 565 -14.80 1.99 10.76
CA ALA A 565 -14.70 2.30 12.19
C ALA A 565 -14.73 3.81 12.45
N SER A 566 -14.11 4.61 11.57
CA SER A 566 -14.16 6.07 11.63
C SER A 566 -15.57 6.62 11.36
N ALA A 567 -16.29 6.03 10.39
CA ALA A 567 -17.65 6.44 10.03
C ALA A 567 -18.67 6.15 11.15
N GLU A 568 -18.49 5.05 11.87
CA GLU A 568 -19.29 4.69 13.07
C GLU A 568 -18.93 5.55 14.30
N GLY A 569 -17.93 6.42 14.19
CA GLY A 569 -17.55 7.37 15.24
C GLY A 569 -16.70 6.77 16.37
N TYR A 570 -16.07 5.60 16.14
CA TYR A 570 -15.16 5.02 17.12
C TYR A 570 -13.87 5.86 17.24
N PRO A 571 -13.36 6.10 18.47
CA PRO A 571 -12.16 6.89 18.72
C PRO A 571 -10.88 6.12 18.33
N ILE A 572 -10.61 5.98 17.04
CA ILE A 572 -9.42 5.28 16.54
C ILE A 572 -8.19 6.20 16.61
N ASN A 573 -7.30 5.93 17.55
CA ASN A 573 -6.01 6.60 17.70
C ASN A 573 -4.85 5.57 17.67
N ASN A 574 -3.61 6.04 17.72
CA ASN A 574 -2.43 5.17 17.71
C ASN A 574 -2.40 4.16 18.86
N GLU A 575 -2.99 4.51 20.01
CA GLU A 575 -3.06 3.61 21.16
C GLU A 575 -4.03 2.45 20.89
N VAL A 576 -5.21 2.74 20.33
CA VAL A 576 -6.19 1.72 19.88
C VAL A 576 -5.58 0.78 18.84
N ILE A 577 -4.87 1.33 17.84
CA ILE A 577 -4.13 0.54 16.85
C ILE A 577 -3.13 -0.40 17.52
N ASN A 578 -2.34 0.12 18.48
CA ASN A 578 -1.38 -0.69 19.20
C ASN A 578 -2.04 -1.78 20.06
N MET A 579 -3.18 -1.50 20.70
CA MET A 579 -3.92 -2.50 21.47
C MET A 579 -4.39 -3.67 20.60
N LEU A 580 -5.03 -3.38 19.45
CA LEU A 580 -5.50 -4.41 18.51
C LEU A 580 -4.35 -5.16 17.84
N ASN A 581 -3.21 -4.51 17.61
CA ASN A 581 -2.01 -5.18 17.09
C ASN A 581 -1.40 -6.17 18.08
N ASN A 582 -1.44 -5.85 19.38
CA ASN A 582 -0.86 -6.68 20.45
C ASN A 582 -1.84 -7.73 21.01
N TYR A 583 -3.10 -7.73 20.59
CA TYR A 583 -4.09 -8.71 20.99
C TYR A 583 -3.69 -10.13 20.55
N LYS A 584 -3.75 -11.09 21.49
CA LYS A 584 -3.12 -12.41 21.33
C LYS A 584 -4.06 -13.50 20.82
N LEU A 585 -5.37 -13.33 20.92
CA LEU A 585 -6.35 -14.29 20.42
C LEU A 585 -6.72 -13.97 18.95
N PRO A 586 -7.50 -14.83 18.27
CA PRO A 586 -7.92 -14.59 16.90
C PRO A 586 -8.53 -13.22 16.66
N LYS A 587 -8.25 -12.66 15.49
CA LYS A 587 -8.77 -11.39 15.01
C LYS A 587 -9.54 -11.58 13.71
N LEU A 588 -10.49 -10.70 13.48
CA LEU A 588 -11.22 -10.60 12.23
C LEU A 588 -10.46 -9.74 11.23
N ASP A 589 -10.50 -10.09 9.95
CA ASP A 589 -9.97 -9.23 8.87
C ASP A 589 -10.94 -8.10 8.54
N ASN A 590 -12.25 -8.41 8.58
CA ASN A 590 -13.31 -7.45 8.30
C ASN A 590 -14.50 -7.67 9.25
N PHE A 591 -15.37 -6.66 9.32
CA PHE A 591 -16.62 -6.70 10.09
C PHE A 591 -17.71 -5.99 9.29
N ALA A 592 -18.93 -6.52 9.33
CA ALA A 592 -20.09 -5.90 8.70
C ALA A 592 -21.40 -6.26 9.41
N SER A 593 -22.46 -5.55 9.08
CA SER A 593 -23.84 -5.89 9.45
C SER A 593 -24.67 -6.12 8.20
N VAL A 594 -25.66 -7.00 8.27
CA VAL A 594 -26.64 -7.16 7.18
C VAL A 594 -27.30 -5.80 6.90
N PRO A 595 -27.23 -5.29 5.65
CA PRO A 595 -27.78 -3.98 5.33
C PRO A 595 -29.30 -3.96 5.47
N LYS A 596 -29.86 -2.77 5.69
CA LYS A 596 -31.31 -2.55 5.66
C LYS A 596 -31.84 -2.57 4.22
N GLY A 597 -33.14 -2.76 4.07
CA GLY A 597 -33.87 -2.58 2.80
C GLY A 597 -35.29 -2.09 3.06
N ASN A 598 -35.98 -1.55 2.05
CA ASN A 598 -37.39 -1.18 2.15
C ASN A 598 -38.32 -2.36 1.79
N SER A 599 -37.76 -3.45 1.29
CA SER A 599 -38.42 -4.73 1.04
C SER A 599 -37.47 -5.90 1.31
N TYR A 600 -38.02 -7.11 1.46
CA TYR A 600 -37.22 -8.33 1.61
C TYR A 600 -36.26 -8.53 0.42
N GLU A 601 -36.73 -8.32 -0.80
CA GLU A 601 -35.91 -8.48 -2.02
C GLU A 601 -34.78 -7.45 -2.10
N GLU A 602 -35.07 -6.19 -1.76
CA GLU A 602 -34.03 -5.15 -1.69
C GLU A 602 -32.99 -5.47 -0.62
N LYS A 603 -33.43 -5.98 0.54
CA LYS A 603 -32.52 -6.37 1.62
C LYS A 603 -31.59 -7.53 1.20
N LYS A 604 -32.12 -8.56 0.53
CA LYS A 604 -31.31 -9.63 -0.07
C LYS A 604 -30.32 -9.09 -1.10
N ALA A 605 -30.77 -8.23 -2.01
CA ALA A 605 -29.91 -7.62 -3.02
C ALA A 605 -28.76 -6.79 -2.38
N ASN A 606 -29.07 -6.02 -1.33
CA ASN A 606 -28.07 -5.27 -0.58
C ASN A 606 -27.08 -6.20 0.14
N PHE A 607 -27.54 -7.33 0.67
CA PHE A 607 -26.68 -8.35 1.26
C PHE A 607 -25.74 -9.00 0.23
N PHE A 608 -26.24 -9.37 -0.96
CA PHE A 608 -25.39 -9.90 -2.03
C PHE A 608 -24.33 -8.89 -2.47
N LYS A 609 -24.72 -7.60 -2.58
CA LYS A 609 -23.79 -6.52 -2.87
C LYS A 609 -22.70 -6.41 -1.79
N LEU A 610 -23.07 -6.45 -0.51
CA LEU A 610 -22.12 -6.45 0.60
C LEU A 610 -21.10 -7.59 0.44
N VAL A 611 -21.56 -8.84 0.33
CA VAL A 611 -20.68 -10.01 0.23
C VAL A 611 -19.76 -9.95 -0.99
N ASN A 612 -20.26 -9.47 -2.13
CA ASN A 612 -19.45 -9.30 -3.33
C ASN A 612 -18.33 -8.27 -3.17
N THR A 613 -18.57 -7.21 -2.39
CA THR A 613 -17.58 -6.15 -2.14
C THR A 613 -16.56 -6.46 -1.03
N LEU A 614 -16.78 -7.53 -0.25
CA LEU A 614 -15.84 -7.95 0.80
C LEU A 614 -14.49 -8.33 0.20
N ASP A 615 -13.43 -7.95 0.89
CA ASP A 615 -12.08 -8.45 0.61
C ASP A 615 -11.92 -9.89 1.13
N PRO A 616 -10.99 -10.68 0.58
CA PRO A 616 -10.59 -11.95 1.17
C PRO A 616 -10.15 -11.82 2.63
N GLY A 617 -10.34 -12.87 3.41
CA GLY A 617 -10.12 -12.86 4.86
C GLY A 617 -11.33 -13.39 5.63
N ILE A 618 -11.21 -13.39 6.96
CA ILE A 618 -12.30 -13.77 7.87
C ILE A 618 -13.13 -12.54 8.20
N THR A 619 -14.41 -12.60 7.87
CA THR A 619 -15.36 -11.51 8.07
C THR A 619 -16.48 -11.97 8.98
N GLU A 620 -16.71 -11.28 10.08
CA GLU A 620 -17.93 -11.43 10.86
C GLU A 620 -19.03 -10.55 10.25
N ILE A 621 -20.19 -11.14 9.98
CA ILE A 621 -21.38 -10.42 9.53
C ILE A 621 -22.50 -10.63 10.55
N ILE A 622 -22.83 -9.56 11.27
CA ILE A 622 -23.89 -9.58 12.27
C ILE A 622 -25.28 -9.39 11.65
N PHE A 623 -26.27 -10.03 12.26
CA PHE A 623 -27.68 -9.85 11.96
C PHE A 623 -28.53 -10.23 13.19
N HIS A 624 -29.78 -9.80 13.20
CA HIS A 624 -30.64 -9.75 14.38
C HIS A 624 -31.95 -10.50 14.09
N PRO A 625 -31.92 -11.83 13.95
CA PRO A 625 -33.09 -12.59 13.54
C PRO A 625 -34.16 -12.59 14.63
N SER A 626 -35.42 -12.41 14.27
CA SER A 626 -36.55 -12.57 15.19
C SER A 626 -37.81 -12.96 14.43
N PHE A 627 -38.60 -13.91 14.94
CA PHE A 627 -39.90 -14.24 14.34
C PHE A 627 -40.95 -13.14 14.58
N GLU A 628 -41.90 -13.01 13.65
CA GLU A 628 -42.91 -11.97 13.75
C GLU A 628 -43.89 -12.27 14.89
N SER A 629 -44.07 -11.31 15.79
CA SER A 629 -45.11 -11.30 16.81
C SER A 629 -45.55 -9.86 17.12
N GLU A 630 -46.71 -9.70 17.77
CA GLU A 630 -47.12 -8.39 18.27
C GLU A 630 -46.18 -7.87 19.37
N ASN A 631 -45.59 -8.76 20.16
CA ASN A 631 -44.62 -8.41 21.18
C ASN A 631 -43.35 -7.81 20.55
N LEU A 632 -42.80 -8.41 19.48
CA LEU A 632 -41.64 -7.89 18.77
C LEU A 632 -41.88 -6.47 18.23
N LYS A 633 -43.09 -6.20 17.69
CA LYS A 633 -43.49 -4.88 17.19
C LYS A 633 -43.53 -3.82 18.28
N ILE A 634 -43.86 -4.22 19.52
CA ILE A 634 -43.84 -3.34 20.68
C ILE A 634 -42.40 -3.07 21.16
N ILE A 635 -41.55 -4.09 21.12
CA ILE A 635 -40.15 -3.99 21.58
C ILE A 635 -39.34 -3.05 20.69
N THR A 636 -39.38 -3.24 19.37
CA THR A 636 -38.47 -2.55 18.45
C THR A 636 -39.14 -2.03 17.18
N GLY A 637 -38.79 -0.79 16.80
CA GLY A 637 -39.17 -0.21 15.52
C GLY A 637 -38.49 -0.87 14.31
N SER A 638 -37.49 -1.73 14.54
CA SER A 638 -36.78 -2.48 13.50
C SER A 638 -37.35 -3.87 13.22
N TRP A 639 -38.50 -4.22 13.81
CA TRP A 639 -39.07 -5.57 13.77
C TRP A 639 -39.14 -6.17 12.36
N GLN A 640 -39.49 -5.38 11.33
CA GLN A 640 -39.56 -5.86 9.95
C GLN A 640 -38.20 -6.34 9.42
N GLN A 641 -37.12 -5.62 9.73
CA GLN A 641 -35.77 -6.00 9.31
C GLN A 641 -35.36 -7.32 9.95
N ARG A 642 -35.70 -7.51 11.23
CA ARG A 642 -35.40 -8.71 12.03
C ARG A 642 -36.16 -9.94 11.54
N VAL A 643 -37.43 -9.77 11.16
CA VAL A 643 -38.25 -10.81 10.54
C VAL A 643 -37.69 -11.23 9.19
N TRP A 644 -37.22 -10.28 8.38
CA TRP A 644 -36.55 -10.58 7.12
C TRP A 644 -35.22 -11.31 7.35
N GLU A 645 -34.44 -10.92 8.36
CA GLU A 645 -33.21 -11.60 8.76
C GLU A 645 -33.46 -13.00 9.32
N ALA A 646 -34.60 -13.29 9.95
CA ALA A 646 -34.99 -14.64 10.38
C ALA A 646 -35.31 -15.59 9.21
N LYS A 647 -35.64 -15.04 8.03
CA LYS A 647 -35.91 -15.81 6.81
C LYS A 647 -34.68 -15.96 5.90
N MET A 648 -33.84 -14.93 5.86
CA MET A 648 -32.83 -14.72 4.80
C MET A 648 -31.89 -15.90 4.58
N PHE A 649 -31.32 -16.49 5.64
CA PHE A 649 -30.28 -17.51 5.49
C PHE A 649 -30.84 -18.94 5.33
N ALA A 650 -32.16 -19.10 5.43
CA ALA A 650 -32.88 -20.29 5.01
C ALA A 650 -33.44 -20.16 3.57
N ASP A 651 -33.28 -19.00 2.92
CA ASP A 651 -33.73 -18.76 1.56
C ASP A 651 -32.87 -19.52 0.53
N PRO A 652 -33.46 -20.36 -0.34
CA PRO A 652 -32.71 -21.11 -1.34
C PRO A 652 -31.84 -20.24 -2.26
N GLU A 653 -32.26 -19.01 -2.56
CA GLU A 653 -31.50 -18.09 -3.40
C GLU A 653 -30.20 -17.65 -2.71
N VAL A 654 -30.29 -17.35 -1.41
CA VAL A 654 -29.14 -16.94 -0.59
C VAL A 654 -28.18 -18.13 -0.41
N ILE A 655 -28.70 -19.33 -0.17
CA ILE A 655 -27.89 -20.55 -0.08
C ILE A 655 -27.18 -20.84 -1.41
N HIS A 656 -27.84 -20.64 -2.54
CA HIS A 656 -27.24 -20.81 -3.86
C HIS A 656 -26.15 -19.77 -4.11
N PHE A 657 -26.41 -18.51 -3.79
CA PHE A 657 -25.44 -17.41 -3.89
C PHE A 657 -24.13 -17.72 -3.17
N PHE A 658 -24.18 -18.27 -1.94
CA PHE A 658 -22.95 -18.64 -1.22
C PHE A 658 -22.16 -19.75 -1.93
N LYS A 659 -22.84 -20.73 -2.53
CA LYS A 659 -22.19 -21.82 -3.28
C LYS A 659 -21.54 -21.31 -4.57
N GLU A 660 -22.20 -20.42 -5.30
CA GLU A 660 -21.67 -19.85 -6.54
C GLU A 660 -20.46 -18.93 -6.30
N ASN A 661 -20.41 -18.27 -5.15
CA ASN A 661 -19.32 -17.35 -4.79
C ASN A 661 -18.18 -18.01 -4.01
N ASP A 662 -18.19 -19.35 -3.89
CA ASP A 662 -17.12 -20.15 -3.26
C ASP A 662 -16.77 -19.63 -1.85
N ILE A 663 -17.81 -19.31 -1.07
CA ILE A 663 -17.72 -18.79 0.28
C ILE A 663 -17.48 -19.93 1.26
N ILE A 664 -16.55 -19.74 2.20
CA ILE A 664 -16.32 -20.66 3.31
C ILE A 664 -17.06 -20.15 4.53
N PHE A 665 -17.92 -20.98 5.13
CA PHE A 665 -18.50 -20.68 6.44
C PHE A 665 -17.59 -21.17 7.56
N THR A 666 -17.53 -20.41 8.64
CA THR A 666 -16.83 -20.79 9.88
C THR A 666 -17.68 -20.41 11.09
N THR A 667 -17.28 -20.94 12.25
CA THR A 667 -17.77 -20.59 13.59
C THR A 667 -16.63 -20.04 14.44
N TRP A 668 -16.93 -19.34 15.53
CA TRP A 668 -15.91 -18.93 16.52
C TRP A 668 -15.23 -20.15 17.17
N ARG A 669 -15.99 -21.23 17.40
CA ARG A 669 -15.41 -22.52 17.81
C ARG A 669 -14.36 -23.04 16.83
N GLU A 670 -14.65 -23.07 15.52
CA GLU A 670 -13.68 -23.50 14.50
C GLU A 670 -12.48 -22.53 14.43
N VAL A 671 -12.72 -21.22 14.55
CA VAL A 671 -11.67 -20.20 14.59
C VAL A 671 -10.71 -20.46 15.75
N MET A 672 -11.23 -20.74 16.94
CA MET A 672 -10.41 -21.07 18.11
C MET A 672 -9.69 -22.41 17.97
N GLU A 673 -10.36 -23.46 17.48
CA GLU A 673 -9.70 -24.74 17.21
C GLU A 673 -8.53 -24.60 16.23
N ARG A 674 -8.70 -23.80 15.17
CA ARG A 674 -7.63 -23.50 14.20
C ARG A 674 -6.52 -22.65 14.80
N PHE A 675 -6.84 -21.77 15.73
CA PHE A 675 -5.87 -20.95 16.44
C PHE A 675 -4.99 -21.79 17.36
N GLU A 676 -5.59 -22.72 18.12
CA GLU A 676 -4.89 -23.59 19.08
C GLU A 676 -4.04 -24.69 18.44
N ARG A 677 -4.33 -25.06 17.18
CA ARG A 677 -3.55 -26.07 16.43
C ARG A 677 -2.23 -25.55 15.86
N LYS A 678 -1.96 -24.24 15.94
CA LYS A 678 -0.69 -23.63 15.52
C LYS A 678 0.29 -23.60 16.67
#